data_AF-A0A520E1Y6-F1
#
_entry.id   AF-A0A520E1Y6-F1
#
_cell.length_a   1.000
_cell.length_b   1.000
_cell.length_c   1.000
_cell.angle_alpha   90.00
_cell.angle_beta   90.00
_cell.angle_gamma   90.00
#
_symmetry.space_group_name_H-M   'P 1'
#
loop_
_entity.id
_entity.type
_entity.pdbx_description
1 polymer ?
#
loop_
_entity_poly.entity_id
_entity_poly.type
_entity_poly.pdbx_seq_one_letter_code
_entity_poly.pdbx_strand_id
1 'polypeptide(L)'
;MDEIVKHMVSERRTALQGNDDGHRPWGLALSGGGIRSATFCLGLLKALAQRRQLLRFDLMSTVSGGGYAAAALGRLCTRATSADDVRAVEGAFAEIDKVRFGWWLRGNGRYLIPGGMRDTLFAVALYLRNLLGTHIEIAIAACLIGLGLAAVNLGLWEAVARAVDIGNGTVVMAPVRWATALPTLWLALLLPWAVSIVLACAYWSVRDRPSLRGTVGMMAMWSALAAGGFVWGAELEQHYGAPPWLAPAFMTFATAWVVALGWLLGRTLRGHTPAVLRNELTDSLASMFHVALLIVVLGALDWSAWWLAAESRQTRASYGGVLLVAAAALRGVMPMFFSGKSEVPGIGQQLLMTLASLLGLVVAFCLAAWWIGVLYAGVLLPIFTPGGLDFSRGWIWLATILVIVGSYAVVTGRQFSFLNLSSLHMFYKARIVRGYLGAANAERLGASPLDGVAVLATPEVPVGAVHAGDDLPQDAYAPHKYGGPVHLMNVCINQTHDPKQKLFNRDRKSLPLTVGPRGWMQPAGAPWKQVTGERAMSLGTWSAISGAAFAPGLGRFTKRGIAALSVFAGLRLGYWWDSAKAGLVQHDAAVRVRRLLMKTRFLLAECFGAFPGSGSPVWYLSDGGHFENTGAYALLRQEAELIVVADCGADPDYRFSDLEILIRRARIDLHADIVFLKPCCDGDWAYAQAFGSLNDLASTSSQACLALARIDYASGLRGHLLLVKPNVSAELPVDLVNFKAANPLFPQQSTTDQFFDEAQWESYFRLGSEIGRRLEGPMLSRIVQDTRGLFVPDDGQAGLARGTGSAAGATAALDGAVASVSRLQARVLKASAVTASIGLGAAATFGVAAWQGIDSWRTQMADKQRAESLAFKDLTERWSRLRVNAPPGEAPSSLAGELLRTGDLLCRQGSDNFMANFRLSVRIVDDAKTACREELARANPAGETGTASPVGAGGAAGSASAVPAKLGPSPACARLLDAENGIDCLQAPVARACAPRYWGHDYSGRTGSQHNCIGQQPGIATFFGAMRQLVIAPFAVRFRNVEMETMVDAAPAAAAAPAAPGAAAAPSAAVADPAAPRVTPGPQSCQGVRVYTQIFGPADSAAAEGFRAPWRAIGATVPPIEDVLASARRAGRAPPQGHPAPTILFHSADLQRCAEALAQTARPPAGRWVVKALPVGLKAQPGTVEVWLPRAALYETDAEARSGR
;
A
#
# COMPACT_ATOMS: atom_id res chain seq x y z
N MET A 1 -23.57 7.28 -37.10
CA MET A 1 -22.87 8.54 -36.70
C MET A 1 -23.86 9.49 -36.03
N ASP A 2 -23.44 10.18 -34.95
CA ASP A 2 -24.20 11.25 -34.29
C ASP A 2 -24.23 12.52 -35.18
N GLU A 3 -25.39 13.21 -35.27
CA GLU A 3 -25.54 14.41 -36.12
C GLU A 3 -24.58 15.56 -35.76
N ILE A 4 -24.20 15.73 -34.47
CA ILE A 4 -23.21 16.74 -34.06
C ILE A 4 -21.82 16.45 -34.61
N VAL A 5 -21.41 15.16 -34.64
CA VAL A 5 -20.11 14.77 -35.20
C VAL A 5 -20.15 14.86 -36.73
N LYS A 6 -21.25 14.40 -37.35
CA LYS A 6 -21.51 14.54 -38.79
C LYS A 6 -21.42 15.99 -39.27
N HIS A 7 -22.01 16.93 -38.53
CA HIS A 7 -21.93 18.35 -38.84
C HIS A 7 -20.49 18.88 -38.80
N MET A 8 -19.69 18.55 -37.76
CA MET A 8 -18.28 18.96 -37.69
C MET A 8 -17.41 18.31 -38.78
N VAL A 9 -17.71 17.08 -39.21
CA VAL A 9 -17.05 16.43 -40.35
C VAL A 9 -17.43 17.12 -41.68
N SER A 10 -18.68 17.51 -41.85
CA SER A 10 -19.15 18.22 -43.05
C SER A 10 -18.57 19.64 -43.15
N GLU A 11 -18.53 20.38 -42.03
CA GLU A 11 -17.84 21.69 -41.91
C GLU A 11 -16.36 21.56 -42.29
N ARG A 12 -15.69 20.53 -41.74
CA ARG A 12 -14.28 20.21 -42.03
C ARG A 12 -14.03 19.96 -43.52
N ARG A 13 -14.79 19.06 -44.14
CA ARG A 13 -14.59 18.65 -45.54
C ARG A 13 -14.88 19.81 -46.48
N THR A 14 -15.99 20.52 -46.25
CA THR A 14 -16.34 21.72 -47.03
C THR A 14 -15.23 22.77 -46.97
N ALA A 15 -14.64 23.01 -45.79
CA ALA A 15 -13.51 23.94 -45.66
C ALA A 15 -12.24 23.45 -46.38
N LEU A 16 -11.91 22.15 -46.31
CA LEU A 16 -10.66 21.59 -46.85
C LEU A 16 -10.69 21.28 -48.35
N GLN A 17 -11.85 20.87 -48.87
CA GLN A 17 -12.04 20.27 -50.19
C GLN A 17 -13.02 21.08 -51.07
N GLY A 18 -13.78 22.02 -50.48
CA GLY A 18 -14.81 22.80 -51.17
C GLY A 18 -16.19 22.14 -51.19
N ASN A 19 -16.29 20.86 -50.81
CA ASN A 19 -17.54 20.10 -50.69
C ASN A 19 -17.43 19.04 -49.57
N ASP A 20 -18.57 18.41 -49.27
CA ASP A 20 -18.63 17.14 -48.54
C ASP A 20 -19.15 16.09 -49.53
N ASP A 21 -18.32 15.09 -49.81
CA ASP A 21 -18.61 13.97 -50.70
C ASP A 21 -19.54 12.91 -50.05
N GLY A 22 -19.89 13.09 -48.77
CA GLY A 22 -20.84 12.27 -48.05
C GLY A 22 -20.35 10.86 -47.68
N HIS A 23 -19.08 10.53 -47.92
CA HIS A 23 -18.53 9.23 -47.51
C HIS A 23 -18.47 9.11 -45.99
N ARG A 24 -18.47 7.87 -45.47
CA ARG A 24 -18.38 7.65 -44.02
C ARG A 24 -17.00 8.03 -43.48
N PRO A 25 -16.90 8.57 -42.25
CA PRO A 25 -15.67 9.18 -41.79
C PRO A 25 -14.54 8.17 -41.62
N TRP A 26 -13.32 8.59 -41.97
CA TRP A 26 -12.10 7.89 -41.60
C TRP A 26 -11.60 8.38 -40.24
N GLY A 27 -11.23 7.44 -39.36
CA GLY A 27 -10.84 7.71 -37.99
C GLY A 27 -9.41 7.27 -37.66
N LEU A 28 -8.67 8.10 -36.95
CA LEU A 28 -7.36 7.76 -36.37
C LEU A 28 -7.48 7.69 -34.84
N ALA A 29 -7.24 6.52 -34.25
CA ALA A 29 -7.19 6.30 -32.82
C ALA A 29 -5.75 6.31 -32.31
N LEU A 30 -5.45 7.18 -31.34
CA LEU A 30 -4.13 7.28 -30.70
C LEU A 30 -4.26 6.86 -29.22
N SER A 31 -3.70 5.70 -28.87
CA SER A 31 -3.92 5.08 -27.56
C SER A 31 -3.25 5.82 -26.41
N GLY A 32 -3.60 5.43 -25.18
CA GLY A 32 -2.85 5.82 -24.01
C GLY A 32 -1.49 5.13 -23.90
N GLY A 33 -0.71 5.60 -22.91
CA GLY A 33 0.66 5.15 -22.67
C GLY A 33 1.63 6.25 -22.19
N GLY A 34 1.12 7.45 -21.90
CA GLY A 34 1.93 8.62 -21.53
C GLY A 34 2.94 9.00 -22.63
N ILE A 35 4.14 9.46 -22.24
CA ILE A 35 5.13 9.96 -23.21
C ILE A 35 5.49 8.97 -24.32
N ARG A 36 5.59 7.66 -24.04
CA ARG A 36 5.86 6.63 -25.07
C ARG A 36 4.84 6.73 -26.21
N SER A 37 3.56 6.76 -25.87
CA SER A 37 2.49 6.88 -26.86
C SER A 37 2.57 8.22 -27.58
N ALA A 38 2.73 9.33 -26.84
CA ALA A 38 2.82 10.67 -27.43
C ALA A 38 3.94 10.75 -28.50
N THR A 39 5.13 10.23 -28.17
CA THR A 39 6.31 10.26 -29.05
C THR A 39 6.18 9.31 -30.25
N PHE A 40 5.68 8.09 -30.06
CA PHE A 40 5.40 7.18 -31.18
C PHE A 40 4.32 7.74 -32.11
N CYS A 41 3.23 8.29 -31.55
CA CYS A 41 2.15 8.90 -32.30
C CYS A 41 2.63 10.14 -33.09
N LEU A 42 3.54 10.95 -32.55
CA LEU A 42 4.15 12.05 -33.32
C LEU A 42 4.93 11.54 -34.53
N GLY A 43 5.65 10.42 -34.41
CA GLY A 43 6.31 9.74 -35.53
C GLY A 43 5.30 9.24 -36.58
N LEU A 44 4.23 8.58 -36.12
CA LEU A 44 3.16 8.09 -37.00
C LEU A 44 2.46 9.24 -37.76
N LEU A 45 2.14 10.34 -37.06
CA LEU A 45 1.55 11.55 -37.64
C LEU A 45 2.49 12.20 -38.66
N LYS A 46 3.80 12.25 -38.39
CA LYS A 46 4.82 12.66 -39.38
C LYS A 46 4.71 11.83 -40.66
N ALA A 47 4.71 10.50 -40.54
CA ALA A 47 4.73 9.64 -41.72
C ALA A 47 3.41 9.73 -42.53
N LEU A 48 2.26 9.83 -41.86
CA LEU A 48 0.98 10.11 -42.51
C LEU A 48 1.01 11.46 -43.25
N ALA A 49 1.59 12.50 -42.65
CA ALA A 49 1.75 13.81 -43.29
C ALA A 49 2.73 13.78 -44.48
N GLN A 50 3.86 13.08 -44.38
CA GLN A 50 4.80 12.87 -45.50
C GLN A 50 4.14 12.19 -46.72
N ARG A 51 3.08 11.42 -46.50
CA ARG A 51 2.29 10.76 -47.54
C ARG A 51 0.99 11.50 -47.89
N ARG A 52 0.75 12.70 -47.36
CA ARG A 52 -0.50 13.49 -47.48
C ARG A 52 -1.76 12.69 -47.11
N GLN A 53 -1.65 11.83 -46.10
CA GLN A 53 -2.73 11.02 -45.56
C GLN A 53 -3.31 11.59 -44.26
N LEU A 54 -2.58 12.47 -43.55
CA LEU A 54 -3.02 13.00 -42.26
C LEU A 54 -4.34 13.76 -42.38
N LEU A 55 -4.48 14.60 -43.41
CA LEU A 55 -5.72 15.34 -43.67
C LEU A 55 -6.82 14.51 -44.38
N ARG A 56 -6.62 13.20 -44.62
CA ARG A 56 -7.71 12.29 -45.03
C ARG A 56 -8.50 11.74 -43.85
N PHE A 57 -7.98 11.79 -42.63
CA PHE A 57 -8.71 11.37 -41.44
C PHE A 57 -9.64 12.50 -40.97
N ASP A 58 -10.95 12.24 -40.99
CA ASP A 58 -11.96 13.19 -40.52
C ASP A 58 -12.00 13.27 -39.00
N LEU A 59 -11.84 12.13 -38.33
CA LEU A 59 -11.91 12.00 -36.88
C LEU A 59 -10.54 11.61 -36.32
N MET A 60 -10.17 12.21 -35.19
CA MET A 60 -9.03 11.77 -34.39
C MET A 60 -9.51 11.51 -32.98
N SER A 61 -9.40 10.28 -32.49
CA SER A 61 -9.87 9.88 -31.16
C SER A 61 -8.70 9.47 -30.29
N THR A 62 -8.61 9.99 -29.06
CA THR A 62 -7.41 9.80 -28.25
C THR A 62 -7.66 9.46 -26.79
N VAL A 63 -6.65 8.85 -26.19
CA VAL A 63 -6.54 8.59 -24.76
C VAL A 63 -5.15 9.02 -24.28
N SER A 64 -5.07 9.66 -23.11
CA SER A 64 -3.82 9.84 -22.37
C SER A 64 -2.68 10.42 -23.24
N GLY A 65 -1.55 9.73 -23.36
CA GLY A 65 -0.41 10.12 -24.19
C GLY A 65 -0.73 10.48 -25.65
N GLY A 66 -1.59 9.71 -26.32
CA GLY A 66 -2.04 10.04 -27.68
C GLY A 66 -2.77 11.40 -27.75
N GLY A 67 -3.45 11.77 -26.67
CA GLY A 67 -4.10 13.06 -26.51
C GLY A 67 -3.13 14.24 -26.44
N TYR A 68 -1.86 14.04 -26.05
CA TYR A 68 -0.87 15.13 -26.00
C TYR A 68 -0.42 15.52 -27.41
N ALA A 69 -0.15 14.52 -28.26
CA ALA A 69 0.19 14.72 -29.66
C ALA A 69 -0.99 15.34 -30.44
N ALA A 70 -2.20 14.80 -30.26
CA ALA A 70 -3.40 15.29 -30.94
C ALA A 70 -3.87 16.67 -30.48
N ALA A 71 -3.75 16.99 -29.18
CA ALA A 71 -4.07 18.32 -28.69
C ALA A 71 -3.08 19.38 -29.20
N ALA A 72 -1.80 19.03 -29.35
CA ALA A 72 -0.80 19.89 -29.97
C ALA A 72 -1.09 20.14 -31.47
N LEU A 73 -1.33 19.07 -32.26
CA LEU A 73 -1.75 19.16 -33.66
C LEU A 73 -3.03 19.99 -33.81
N GLY A 74 -4.09 19.63 -33.08
CA GLY A 74 -5.37 20.33 -33.17
C GLY A 74 -5.30 21.77 -32.70
N ARG A 75 -4.36 22.12 -31.80
CA ARG A 75 -4.11 23.50 -31.41
C ARG A 75 -3.43 24.31 -32.53
N LEU A 76 -2.53 23.72 -33.31
CA LEU A 76 -2.01 24.33 -34.54
C LEU A 76 -3.15 24.55 -35.55
N CYS A 77 -3.99 23.53 -35.81
CA CYS A 77 -5.14 23.67 -36.70
C CYS A 77 -6.20 24.67 -36.20
N THR A 78 -6.33 24.88 -34.89
CA THR A 78 -7.24 25.90 -34.31
C THR A 78 -6.73 27.33 -34.55
N ARG A 79 -5.42 27.52 -34.78
CA ARG A 79 -4.81 28.83 -35.11
C ARG A 79 -4.86 29.16 -36.61
N ALA A 80 -5.22 28.19 -37.46
CA ALA A 80 -5.41 28.43 -38.89
C ALA A 80 -6.54 29.45 -39.13
N THR A 81 -6.42 30.20 -40.23
CA THR A 81 -7.47 31.09 -40.73
C THR A 81 -7.99 30.66 -42.11
N SER A 82 -7.27 29.76 -42.77
CA SER A 82 -7.58 29.18 -44.09
C SER A 82 -7.29 27.67 -44.14
N ALA A 83 -7.78 27.00 -45.19
CA ALA A 83 -7.43 25.60 -45.45
C ALA A 83 -5.95 25.43 -45.86
N ASP A 84 -5.33 26.46 -46.44
CA ASP A 84 -3.91 26.44 -46.79
C ASP A 84 -3.01 26.50 -45.55
N ASP A 85 -3.41 27.21 -44.49
CA ASP A 85 -2.73 27.15 -43.20
C ASP A 85 -2.77 25.72 -42.63
N VAL A 86 -3.89 25.01 -42.76
CA VAL A 86 -4.00 23.61 -42.30
C VAL A 86 -3.14 22.66 -43.15
N ARG A 87 -3.04 22.90 -44.47
CA ARG A 87 -2.09 22.18 -45.34
C ARG A 87 -0.64 22.50 -44.98
N ALA A 88 -0.34 23.73 -44.57
CA ALA A 88 0.97 24.10 -44.04
C ALA A 88 1.29 23.41 -42.70
N VAL A 89 0.28 23.20 -41.83
CA VAL A 89 0.43 22.36 -40.62
C VAL A 89 0.71 20.91 -40.98
N GLU A 90 0.06 20.32 -42.00
CA GLU A 90 0.44 18.98 -42.50
C GLU A 90 1.88 18.97 -43.03
N GLY A 91 2.28 19.96 -43.83
CA GLY A 91 3.68 20.11 -44.30
C GLY A 91 4.69 20.22 -43.16
N ALA A 92 4.39 20.98 -42.12
CA ALA A 92 5.22 21.10 -40.92
C ALA A 92 5.27 19.81 -40.09
N PHE A 93 4.24 18.95 -40.14
CA PHE A 93 4.30 17.60 -39.55
C PHE A 93 5.15 16.64 -40.39
N ALA A 94 5.09 16.74 -41.72
CA ALA A 94 5.91 15.92 -42.63
C ALA A 94 7.42 16.15 -42.40
N GLU A 95 7.79 17.41 -42.15
CA GLU A 95 9.15 17.87 -41.83
C GLU A 95 9.28 18.30 -40.36
N ILE A 96 8.53 17.66 -39.44
CA ILE A 96 8.51 17.99 -37.99
C ILE A 96 9.92 18.01 -37.39
N ASP A 97 10.86 17.24 -37.95
CA ASP A 97 12.23 17.19 -37.52
C ASP A 97 13.04 18.47 -37.78
N LYS A 98 12.56 19.36 -38.65
CA LYS A 98 13.24 20.59 -39.10
C LYS A 98 12.54 21.88 -38.67
N VAL A 99 11.34 21.81 -38.07
CA VAL A 99 10.55 22.98 -37.66
C VAL A 99 10.58 23.24 -36.15
N ARG A 100 10.31 24.49 -35.74
CA ARG A 100 10.35 24.92 -34.33
C ARG A 100 9.46 24.09 -33.41
N PHE A 101 8.27 23.71 -33.88
CA PHE A 101 7.34 22.84 -33.16
C PHE A 101 7.98 21.50 -32.74
N GLY A 102 8.63 20.79 -33.66
CA GLY A 102 9.25 19.49 -33.35
C GLY A 102 10.58 19.62 -32.61
N TRP A 103 11.37 20.67 -32.90
CA TRP A 103 12.56 21.01 -32.12
C TRP A 103 12.20 21.20 -30.63
N TRP A 104 11.13 21.94 -30.34
CA TRP A 104 10.65 22.14 -28.97
C TRP A 104 10.24 20.81 -28.32
N LEU A 105 9.47 19.97 -29.02
CA LEU A 105 9.02 18.67 -28.49
C LEU A 105 10.19 17.71 -28.20
N ARG A 106 11.25 17.72 -29.02
CA ARG A 106 12.51 16.99 -28.74
C ARG A 106 13.20 17.51 -27.50
N GLY A 107 13.52 18.80 -27.47
CA GLY A 107 14.24 19.42 -26.35
C GLY A 107 13.51 19.30 -25.01
N ASN A 108 12.18 19.09 -25.05
CA ASN A 108 11.33 18.95 -23.88
C ASN A 108 10.82 17.51 -23.64
N GLY A 109 11.51 16.47 -24.14
CA GLY A 109 11.19 15.07 -23.84
C GLY A 109 11.05 14.79 -22.34
N ARG A 110 11.89 15.39 -21.49
CA ARG A 110 11.75 15.36 -20.02
C ARG A 110 10.74 16.37 -19.46
N TYR A 111 9.58 16.51 -20.10
CA TYR A 111 8.56 17.56 -19.85
C TYR A 111 8.16 17.74 -18.37
N LEU A 112 8.24 16.69 -17.54
CA LEU A 112 7.90 16.75 -16.12
C LEU A 112 8.95 17.49 -15.25
N ILE A 113 10.23 17.32 -15.56
CA ILE A 113 11.38 17.94 -14.85
C ILE A 113 12.44 18.34 -15.89
N PRO A 114 12.18 19.37 -16.71
CA PRO A 114 13.12 19.81 -17.75
C PRO A 114 14.35 20.52 -17.15
N GLY A 115 14.18 21.29 -16.06
CA GLY A 115 15.25 22.08 -15.43
C GLY A 115 16.15 21.32 -14.43
N GLY A 116 16.16 19.98 -14.45
CA GLY A 116 16.95 19.18 -13.52
C GLY A 116 16.64 19.47 -12.04
N MET A 117 17.69 19.56 -11.19
CA MET A 117 17.57 19.64 -9.73
C MET A 117 16.70 20.81 -9.22
N ARG A 118 16.71 21.96 -9.90
CA ARG A 118 15.84 23.11 -9.53
C ARG A 118 14.36 22.76 -9.69
N ASP A 119 14.01 22.14 -10.82
CA ASP A 119 12.64 21.72 -11.12
C ASP A 119 12.21 20.54 -10.23
N THR A 120 13.13 19.65 -9.88
CA THR A 120 12.92 18.62 -8.85
C THR A 120 12.54 19.28 -7.53
N LEU A 121 13.34 20.22 -7.02
CA LEU A 121 13.11 20.84 -5.71
C LEU A 121 11.78 21.64 -5.67
N PHE A 122 11.45 22.35 -6.76
CA PHE A 122 10.15 23.00 -6.93
C PHE A 122 9.00 21.99 -6.84
N ALA A 123 9.14 20.85 -7.51
CA ALA A 123 8.12 19.81 -7.51
C ALA A 123 8.03 19.06 -6.16
N VAL A 124 9.16 18.89 -5.43
CA VAL A 124 9.18 18.40 -4.03
C VAL A 124 8.35 19.34 -3.16
N ALA A 125 8.60 20.65 -3.22
CA ALA A 125 7.89 21.63 -2.42
C ALA A 125 6.39 21.65 -2.73
N LEU A 126 6.01 21.58 -4.01
CA LEU A 126 4.61 21.48 -4.44
C LEU A 126 3.94 20.19 -3.91
N TYR A 127 4.61 19.05 -4.03
CA TYR A 127 4.12 17.76 -3.53
C TYR A 127 3.95 17.78 -2.01
N LEU A 128 4.96 18.22 -1.25
CA LEU A 128 4.89 18.30 0.23
C LEU A 128 3.79 19.25 0.71
N ARG A 129 3.61 20.41 0.05
CA ARG A 129 2.51 21.34 0.34
C ARG A 129 1.14 20.70 0.11
N ASN A 130 0.98 20.01 -1.01
CA ASN A 130 -0.27 19.35 -1.39
C ASN A 130 -0.57 18.12 -0.49
N LEU A 131 0.48 17.40 -0.08
CA LEU A 131 0.43 16.31 0.89
C LEU A 131 0.00 16.81 2.27
N LEU A 132 0.60 17.90 2.77
CA LEU A 132 0.23 18.54 4.04
C LEU A 132 -1.25 18.95 4.05
N GLY A 133 -1.69 19.66 2.99
CA GLY A 133 -3.09 20.04 2.84
C GLY A 133 -4.05 18.84 2.85
N THR A 134 -3.68 17.74 2.18
CA THR A 134 -4.45 16.49 2.19
C THR A 134 -4.53 15.88 3.61
N HIS A 135 -3.45 15.89 4.39
CA HIS A 135 -3.44 15.33 5.75
C HIS A 135 -4.18 16.20 6.76
N ILE A 136 -4.16 17.53 6.60
CA ILE A 136 -4.97 18.44 7.41
C ILE A 136 -6.46 18.13 7.21
N GLU A 137 -6.93 17.96 5.97
CA GLU A 137 -8.35 17.62 5.72
C GLU A 137 -8.75 16.24 6.26
N ILE A 138 -7.84 15.26 6.21
CA ILE A 138 -8.07 13.93 6.81
C ILE A 138 -8.13 14.04 8.34
N ALA A 139 -7.28 14.85 8.96
CA ALA A 139 -7.32 15.13 10.39
C ALA A 139 -8.64 15.81 10.79
N ILE A 140 -9.08 16.83 10.05
CA ILE A 140 -10.38 17.49 10.24
C ILE A 140 -11.53 16.49 10.10
N ALA A 141 -11.50 15.61 9.09
CA ALA A 141 -12.51 14.57 8.90
C ALA A 141 -12.56 13.57 10.07
N ALA A 142 -11.40 13.11 10.56
CA ALA A 142 -11.30 12.23 11.71
C ALA A 142 -11.77 12.93 13.00
N CYS A 143 -11.40 14.20 13.20
CA CYS A 143 -11.84 14.99 14.36
C CYS A 143 -13.36 15.22 14.35
N LEU A 144 -14.00 15.46 13.19
CA LEU A 144 -15.45 15.59 13.12
C LEU A 144 -16.18 14.29 13.50
N ILE A 145 -15.64 13.13 13.11
CA ILE A 145 -16.14 11.81 13.56
C ILE A 145 -15.92 11.66 15.07
N GLY A 146 -14.72 12.00 15.54
CA GLY A 146 -14.35 11.97 16.96
C GLY A 146 -15.20 12.85 17.86
N LEU A 147 -15.58 14.06 17.41
CA LEU A 147 -16.51 14.93 18.13
C LEU A 147 -17.89 14.29 18.29
N GLY A 148 -18.40 13.62 17.26
CA GLY A 148 -19.66 12.87 17.33
C GLY A 148 -19.60 11.71 18.32
N LEU A 149 -18.52 10.92 18.28
CA LEU A 149 -18.32 9.81 19.20
C LEU A 149 -18.09 10.28 20.66
N ALA A 150 -17.31 11.36 20.85
CA ALA A 150 -17.09 11.97 22.17
C ALA A 150 -18.39 12.52 22.77
N ALA A 151 -19.27 13.12 21.97
CA ALA A 151 -20.59 13.58 22.41
C ALA A 151 -21.49 12.41 22.89
N VAL A 152 -21.45 11.27 22.18
CA VAL A 152 -22.17 10.04 22.59
C VAL A 152 -21.59 9.47 23.89
N ASN A 153 -20.26 9.42 24.03
CA ASN A 153 -19.59 9.01 25.26
C ASN A 153 -19.97 9.90 26.45
N LEU A 154 -19.82 11.23 26.31
CA LEU A 154 -20.19 12.21 27.35
C LEU A 154 -21.65 12.04 27.78
N GLY A 155 -22.58 12.07 26.82
CA GLY A 155 -24.01 12.02 27.10
C GLY A 155 -24.45 10.72 27.78
N LEU A 156 -23.93 9.56 27.36
CA LEU A 156 -24.30 8.30 28.01
C LEU A 156 -23.63 8.15 29.38
N TRP A 157 -22.34 8.48 29.52
CA TRP A 157 -21.63 8.31 30.79
C TRP A 157 -22.18 9.26 31.85
N GLU A 158 -22.56 10.49 31.48
CA GLU A 158 -23.25 11.42 32.37
C GLU A 158 -24.64 10.92 32.76
N ALA A 159 -25.41 10.36 31.81
CA ALA A 159 -26.72 9.77 32.12
C ALA A 159 -26.61 8.57 33.07
N VAL A 160 -25.61 7.69 32.88
CA VAL A 160 -25.34 6.56 33.79
C VAL A 160 -24.89 7.05 35.17
N ALA A 161 -24.00 8.05 35.24
CA ALA A 161 -23.54 8.63 36.50
C ALA A 161 -24.64 9.35 37.29
N ARG A 162 -25.69 9.84 36.63
CA ARG A 162 -26.89 10.40 37.28
C ARG A 162 -27.93 9.34 37.67
N ALA A 163 -27.99 8.22 36.94
CA ALA A 163 -28.97 7.15 37.17
C ALA A 163 -28.49 6.08 38.17
N VAL A 164 -27.19 5.96 38.39
CA VAL A 164 -26.58 5.02 39.33
C VAL A 164 -25.94 5.80 40.47
N ASP A 165 -26.45 5.64 41.68
CA ASP A 165 -25.85 6.23 42.88
C ASP A 165 -24.57 5.47 43.25
N ILE A 166 -23.42 6.00 42.83
CA ILE A 166 -22.09 5.46 43.11
C ILE A 166 -21.67 5.76 44.57
N GLY A 167 -22.34 6.69 45.27
CA GLY A 167 -21.98 7.12 46.62
C GLY A 167 -22.46 6.17 47.72
N ASN A 168 -23.61 5.53 47.56
CA ASN A 168 -24.28 4.76 48.61
C ASN A 168 -23.99 3.25 48.62
N GLY A 169 -22.74 2.84 48.43
CA GLY A 169 -22.22 1.50 48.79
C GLY A 169 -22.87 0.27 48.13
N THR A 170 -23.86 0.44 47.26
CA THR A 170 -24.59 -0.66 46.62
C THR A 170 -23.74 -1.31 45.52
N VAL A 171 -23.88 -2.62 45.37
CA VAL A 171 -23.21 -3.38 44.32
C VAL A 171 -23.64 -2.82 42.96
N VAL A 172 -22.72 -2.13 42.26
CA VAL A 172 -22.95 -1.65 40.89
C VAL A 172 -23.49 -2.81 40.07
N MET A 173 -24.75 -2.71 39.66
CA MET A 173 -25.53 -3.79 39.07
C MET A 173 -24.76 -4.41 37.90
N ALA A 174 -24.71 -5.75 37.82
CA ALA A 174 -23.92 -6.46 36.81
C ALA A 174 -24.17 -5.97 35.36
N PRO A 175 -25.42 -5.63 34.94
CA PRO A 175 -25.66 -5.01 33.63
C PRO A 175 -24.93 -3.68 33.40
N VAL A 176 -24.82 -2.82 34.43
CA VAL A 176 -24.09 -1.55 34.34
C VAL A 176 -22.60 -1.81 34.15
N ARG A 177 -22.00 -2.70 34.96
CA ARG A 177 -20.59 -3.09 34.81
C ARG A 177 -20.29 -3.62 33.40
N TRP A 178 -21.14 -4.49 32.88
CA TRP A 178 -21.01 -5.05 31.53
C TRP A 178 -21.18 -3.98 30.44
N ALA A 179 -22.18 -3.09 30.56
CA ALA A 179 -22.39 -2.00 29.63
C ALA A 179 -21.22 -1.01 29.58
N THR A 180 -20.57 -0.73 30.73
CA THR A 180 -19.38 0.13 30.82
C THR A 180 -18.07 -0.57 30.42
N ALA A 181 -18.06 -1.90 30.31
CA ALA A 181 -16.88 -2.67 29.89
C ALA A 181 -16.74 -2.78 28.36
N LEU A 182 -17.79 -2.42 27.61
CA LEU A 182 -17.83 -2.41 26.16
C LEU A 182 -17.72 -0.97 25.61
N PRO A 183 -17.27 -0.78 24.37
CA PRO A 183 -17.32 0.51 23.70
C PRO A 183 -18.76 1.03 23.67
N THR A 184 -18.98 2.26 24.15
CA THR A 184 -20.31 2.88 24.34
C THR A 184 -21.23 2.70 23.14
N LEU A 185 -20.69 2.87 21.93
CA LEU A 185 -21.46 2.79 20.68
C LEU A 185 -21.98 1.38 20.38
N TRP A 186 -21.35 0.30 20.88
CA TRP A 186 -21.83 -1.06 20.64
C TRP A 186 -23.16 -1.37 21.35
N LEU A 187 -23.56 -0.60 22.36
CA LEU A 187 -24.91 -0.67 22.93
C LEU A 187 -25.99 -0.35 21.87
N ALA A 188 -25.66 0.48 20.87
CA ALA A 188 -26.55 0.76 19.76
C ALA A 188 -26.77 -0.44 18.82
N LEU A 189 -26.02 -1.55 18.94
CA LEU A 189 -26.25 -2.78 18.17
C LEU A 189 -27.55 -3.50 18.55
N LEU A 190 -28.08 -3.26 19.75
CA LEU A 190 -29.35 -3.85 20.21
C LEU A 190 -30.52 -3.48 19.26
N LEU A 191 -30.52 -2.27 18.72
CA LEU A 191 -31.56 -1.79 17.81
C LEU A 191 -31.56 -2.49 16.43
N PRO A 192 -30.48 -2.48 15.61
CA PRO A 192 -30.46 -3.20 14.35
C PRO A 192 -30.57 -4.72 14.54
N TRP A 193 -30.13 -5.27 15.67
CA TRP A 193 -30.35 -6.68 16.01
C TRP A 193 -31.84 -6.98 16.21
N ALA A 194 -32.55 -6.23 17.06
CA ALA A 194 -33.99 -6.39 17.28
C ALA A 194 -34.80 -6.18 15.99
N VAL A 195 -34.48 -5.15 15.20
CA VAL A 195 -35.12 -4.91 13.89
C VAL A 195 -34.83 -6.06 12.91
N SER A 196 -33.64 -6.63 12.91
CA SER A 196 -33.30 -7.79 12.07
C SER A 196 -34.13 -9.03 12.41
N ILE A 197 -34.42 -9.26 13.70
CA ILE A 197 -35.32 -10.35 14.13
C ILE A 197 -36.73 -10.11 13.59
N VAL A 198 -37.28 -8.90 13.75
CA VAL A 198 -38.61 -8.53 13.22
C VAL A 198 -38.67 -8.72 11.70
N LEU A 199 -37.64 -8.31 10.96
CA LEU A 199 -37.56 -8.49 9.50
C LEU A 199 -37.49 -9.97 9.09
N ALA A 200 -36.76 -10.81 9.84
CA ALA A 200 -36.70 -12.26 9.59
C ALA A 200 -38.05 -12.96 9.88
N CYS A 201 -38.69 -12.65 11.01
CA CYS A 201 -40.04 -13.11 11.34
C CYS A 201 -41.06 -12.68 10.28
N ALA A 202 -40.97 -11.45 9.77
CA ALA A 202 -41.82 -10.96 8.69
C ALA A 202 -41.58 -11.75 7.39
N TYR A 203 -40.33 -12.04 7.05
CA TYR A 203 -39.96 -12.80 5.85
C TYR A 203 -40.53 -14.23 5.88
N TRP A 204 -40.35 -14.95 6.99
CA TRP A 204 -40.93 -16.29 7.19
C TRP A 204 -42.45 -16.30 7.23
N SER A 205 -43.09 -15.15 7.47
CA SER A 205 -44.55 -14.99 7.45
C SER A 205 -45.11 -14.73 6.04
N VAL A 206 -44.28 -14.41 5.03
CA VAL A 206 -44.75 -14.14 3.66
C VAL A 206 -45.17 -15.43 2.95
N ARG A 207 -46.48 -15.62 2.79
CA ARG A 207 -47.08 -16.75 2.04
C ARG A 207 -47.38 -16.35 0.59
N ASP A 208 -47.27 -17.30 -0.34
CA ASP A 208 -47.56 -17.06 -1.77
C ASP A 208 -49.05 -16.80 -2.04
N ARG A 209 -49.93 -17.34 -1.19
CA ARG A 209 -51.35 -16.99 -1.11
C ARG A 209 -51.60 -16.27 0.23
N PRO A 210 -51.74 -14.93 0.26
CA PRO A 210 -52.00 -14.22 1.50
C PRO A 210 -53.39 -14.57 2.05
N SER A 211 -53.47 -14.85 3.35
CA SER A 211 -54.72 -15.14 4.05
C SER A 211 -54.84 -14.24 5.26
N LEU A 212 -55.74 -13.26 5.20
CA LEU A 212 -55.94 -12.28 6.28
C LEU A 212 -56.35 -12.96 7.60
N ARG A 213 -57.22 -13.98 7.53
CA ARG A 213 -57.59 -14.80 8.69
C ARG A 213 -56.38 -15.55 9.26
N GLY A 214 -55.49 -16.07 8.40
CA GLY A 214 -54.26 -16.75 8.82
C GLY A 214 -53.27 -15.82 9.52
N THR A 215 -53.03 -14.62 8.96
CA THR A 215 -52.14 -13.61 9.56
C THR A 215 -52.67 -13.11 10.90
N VAL A 216 -53.96 -12.78 10.99
CA VAL A 216 -54.60 -12.35 12.25
C VAL A 216 -54.62 -13.47 13.29
N GLY A 217 -54.88 -14.72 12.89
CA GLY A 217 -54.80 -15.89 13.77
C GLY A 217 -53.40 -16.10 14.35
N MET A 218 -52.35 -15.94 13.54
CA MET A 218 -50.96 -15.99 14.02
C MET A 218 -50.64 -14.84 14.98
N MET A 219 -51.15 -13.62 14.73
CA MET A 219 -50.99 -12.50 15.67
C MET A 219 -51.66 -12.77 17.02
N ALA A 220 -52.89 -13.29 17.01
CA ALA A 220 -53.61 -13.65 18.22
C ALA A 220 -52.88 -14.75 19.01
N MET A 221 -52.38 -15.78 18.33
CA MET A 221 -51.58 -16.86 18.93
C MET A 221 -50.31 -16.32 19.61
N TRP A 222 -49.50 -15.51 18.92
CA TRP A 222 -48.28 -14.94 19.50
C TRP A 222 -48.57 -13.95 20.63
N SER A 223 -49.68 -13.21 20.56
CA SER A 223 -50.12 -12.31 21.64
C SER A 223 -50.53 -13.10 22.89
N ALA A 224 -51.26 -14.21 22.72
CA ALA A 224 -51.64 -15.11 23.81
C ALA A 224 -50.42 -15.79 24.45
N LEU A 225 -49.44 -16.23 23.63
CA LEU A 225 -48.18 -16.78 24.12
C LEU A 225 -47.36 -15.74 24.90
N ALA A 226 -47.28 -14.48 24.44
CA ALA A 226 -46.63 -13.40 25.17
C ALA A 226 -47.32 -13.14 26.53
N ALA A 227 -48.65 -13.10 26.56
CA ALA A 227 -49.42 -12.96 27.79
C ALA A 227 -49.19 -14.13 28.76
N GLY A 228 -49.10 -15.37 28.25
CA GLY A 228 -48.75 -16.53 29.06
C GLY A 228 -47.33 -16.43 29.66
N GLY A 229 -46.36 -15.97 28.87
CA GLY A 229 -45.00 -15.70 29.37
C GLY A 229 -44.95 -14.64 30.48
N PHE A 230 -45.85 -13.65 30.44
CA PHE A 230 -46.01 -12.64 31.48
C PHE A 230 -46.64 -13.22 32.76
N VAL A 231 -47.73 -13.97 32.61
CA VAL A 231 -48.51 -14.51 33.74
C VAL A 231 -47.75 -15.62 34.49
N TRP A 232 -47.18 -16.59 33.78
CA TRP A 232 -46.50 -17.74 34.40
C TRP A 232 -44.98 -17.58 34.55
N GLY A 233 -44.39 -16.50 34.02
CA GLY A 233 -42.94 -16.29 34.04
C GLY A 233 -42.35 -16.22 35.45
N ALA A 234 -42.96 -15.44 36.34
CA ALA A 234 -42.53 -15.33 37.74
C ALA A 234 -42.72 -16.65 38.52
N GLU A 235 -43.81 -17.38 38.23
CA GLU A 235 -44.11 -18.67 38.87
C GLU A 235 -43.06 -19.73 38.49
N LEU A 236 -42.64 -19.75 37.22
CA LEU A 236 -41.60 -20.65 36.70
C LEU A 236 -40.22 -20.35 37.30
N GLU A 237 -39.89 -19.08 37.51
CA GLU A 237 -38.66 -18.67 38.20
C GLU A 237 -38.68 -19.14 39.67
N GLN A 238 -39.75 -18.80 40.41
CA GLN A 238 -39.82 -19.04 41.85
C GLN A 238 -39.95 -20.52 42.23
N HIS A 239 -40.78 -21.29 41.52
CA HIS A 239 -41.07 -22.69 41.89
C HIS A 239 -40.20 -23.73 41.19
N TYR A 240 -39.63 -23.40 40.03
CA TYR A 240 -38.86 -24.35 39.21
C TYR A 240 -37.42 -23.91 38.92
N GLY A 241 -36.98 -22.77 39.47
CA GLY A 241 -35.62 -22.27 39.27
C GLY A 241 -35.32 -21.88 37.82
N ALA A 242 -36.35 -21.53 37.03
CA ALA A 242 -36.15 -21.08 35.66
C ALA A 242 -35.29 -19.79 35.65
N PRO A 243 -34.37 -19.60 34.69
CA PRO A 243 -33.53 -18.40 34.69
C PRO A 243 -34.36 -17.11 34.52
N PRO A 244 -34.09 -16.04 35.29
CA PRO A 244 -34.89 -14.80 35.30
C PRO A 244 -34.99 -14.09 33.93
N TRP A 245 -34.06 -14.37 33.02
CA TRP A 245 -34.05 -13.81 31.67
C TRP A 245 -34.96 -14.57 30.69
N LEU A 246 -35.41 -15.78 31.02
CA LEU A 246 -36.09 -16.69 30.08
C LEU A 246 -37.48 -16.18 29.67
N ALA A 247 -38.33 -15.83 30.64
CA ALA A 247 -39.67 -15.30 30.35
C ALA A 247 -39.61 -13.94 29.62
N PRO A 248 -38.76 -12.96 30.01
CA PRO A 248 -38.51 -11.75 29.21
C PRO A 248 -38.01 -12.02 27.79
N ALA A 249 -37.09 -12.98 27.59
CA ALA A 249 -36.61 -13.36 26.27
C ALA A 249 -37.72 -13.97 25.39
N PHE A 250 -38.61 -14.78 25.97
CA PHE A 250 -39.75 -15.33 25.25
C PHE A 250 -40.80 -14.26 24.90
N MET A 251 -41.14 -13.37 25.83
CA MET A 251 -42.07 -12.26 25.60
C MET A 251 -41.58 -11.31 24.50
N THR A 252 -40.29 -10.96 24.49
CA THR A 252 -39.70 -10.10 23.46
C THR A 252 -39.69 -10.78 22.08
N PHE A 253 -39.39 -12.09 22.01
CA PHE A 253 -39.50 -12.88 20.78
C PHE A 253 -40.94 -12.94 20.24
N ALA A 254 -41.93 -13.25 21.10
CA ALA A 254 -43.34 -13.29 20.72
C ALA A 254 -43.85 -11.90 20.26
N THR A 255 -43.41 -10.82 20.92
CA THR A 255 -43.72 -9.44 20.51
C THR A 255 -43.13 -9.11 19.13
N ALA A 256 -41.90 -9.56 18.84
CA ALA A 256 -41.29 -9.37 17.53
C ALA A 256 -42.10 -10.01 16.39
N TRP A 257 -42.70 -11.19 16.63
CA TRP A 257 -43.64 -11.81 15.69
C TRP A 257 -44.92 -11.00 15.50
N VAL A 258 -45.52 -10.46 16.56
CA VAL A 258 -46.73 -9.63 16.45
C VAL A 258 -46.46 -8.35 15.65
N VAL A 259 -45.34 -7.68 15.91
CA VAL A 259 -44.92 -6.48 15.15
C VAL A 259 -44.64 -6.82 13.68
N ALA A 260 -43.93 -7.91 13.41
CA ALA A 260 -43.65 -8.40 12.06
C ALA A 260 -44.92 -8.69 11.25
N LEU A 261 -45.89 -9.36 11.88
CA LEU A 261 -47.18 -9.71 11.27
C LEU A 261 -48.06 -8.49 11.06
N GLY A 262 -48.07 -7.52 12.00
CA GLY A 262 -48.78 -6.26 11.84
C GLY A 262 -48.25 -5.40 10.69
N TRP A 263 -46.92 -5.33 10.55
CA TRP A 263 -46.26 -4.68 9.40
C TRP A 263 -46.62 -5.37 8.08
N LEU A 264 -46.55 -6.71 8.05
CA LEU A 264 -46.89 -7.51 6.87
C LEU A 264 -48.36 -7.34 6.47
N LEU A 265 -49.28 -7.36 7.44
CA LEU A 265 -50.71 -7.14 7.23
C LEU A 265 -50.96 -5.77 6.60
N GLY A 266 -50.36 -4.71 7.15
CA GLY A 266 -50.46 -3.35 6.62
C GLY A 266 -49.93 -3.18 5.19
N ARG A 267 -48.90 -3.93 4.79
CA ARG A 267 -48.40 -3.94 3.41
C ARG A 267 -49.23 -4.81 2.46
N THR A 268 -49.74 -5.95 2.94
CA THR A 268 -50.62 -6.84 2.17
C THR A 268 -51.94 -6.15 1.86
N LEU A 269 -52.51 -5.41 2.82
CA LEU A 269 -53.71 -4.58 2.62
C LEU A 269 -53.52 -3.45 1.60
N ARG A 270 -52.28 -3.03 1.34
CA ARG A 270 -51.92 -2.05 0.30
C ARG A 270 -51.61 -2.69 -1.07
N GLY A 271 -51.85 -3.99 -1.24
CA GLY A 271 -51.74 -4.69 -2.53
C GLY A 271 -50.32 -5.05 -2.97
N HIS A 272 -49.31 -4.99 -2.10
CA HIS A 272 -47.96 -5.47 -2.44
C HIS A 272 -47.95 -7.00 -2.66
N THR A 273 -47.26 -7.46 -3.72
CA THR A 273 -47.14 -8.89 -4.01
C THR A 273 -46.12 -9.60 -3.08
N PRO A 274 -46.28 -10.91 -2.82
CA PRO A 274 -45.36 -11.67 -1.96
C PRO A 274 -43.89 -11.59 -2.40
N ALA A 275 -43.62 -11.57 -3.71
CA ALA A 275 -42.26 -11.46 -4.26
C ALA A 275 -41.62 -10.09 -3.95
N VAL A 276 -42.38 -9.00 -4.10
CA VAL A 276 -41.92 -7.63 -3.75
C VAL A 276 -41.62 -7.54 -2.25
N LEU A 277 -42.49 -8.11 -1.41
CA LEU A 277 -42.32 -8.10 0.06
C LEU A 277 -41.09 -8.89 0.51
N ARG A 278 -40.86 -10.10 -0.03
CA ARG A 278 -39.65 -10.87 0.26
C ARG A 278 -38.39 -10.09 -0.10
N ASN A 279 -38.38 -9.43 -1.25
CA ASN A 279 -37.24 -8.62 -1.68
C ASN A 279 -37.05 -7.37 -0.79
N GLU A 280 -38.09 -6.57 -0.54
CA GLU A 280 -38.03 -5.40 0.37
C GLU A 280 -37.53 -5.75 1.78
N LEU A 281 -37.98 -6.88 2.33
CA LEU A 281 -37.52 -7.39 3.63
C LEU A 281 -36.06 -7.80 3.61
N THR A 282 -35.60 -8.45 2.53
CA THR A 282 -34.21 -8.87 2.35
C THR A 282 -33.28 -7.66 2.20
N ASP A 283 -33.67 -6.66 1.41
CA ASP A 283 -32.97 -5.39 1.27
C ASP A 283 -32.88 -4.64 2.62
N SER A 284 -33.97 -4.63 3.38
CA SER A 284 -34.03 -3.98 4.70
C SER A 284 -33.12 -4.69 5.70
N LEU A 285 -33.10 -6.03 5.70
CA LEU A 285 -32.24 -6.84 6.55
C LEU A 285 -30.76 -6.65 6.18
N ALA A 286 -30.43 -6.67 4.89
CA ALA A 286 -29.10 -6.33 4.41
C ALA A 286 -28.67 -4.91 4.83
N SER A 287 -29.60 -3.95 4.81
CA SER A 287 -29.35 -2.59 5.29
C SER A 287 -29.08 -2.54 6.80
N MET A 288 -29.81 -3.32 7.62
CA MET A 288 -29.54 -3.46 9.06
C MET A 288 -28.17 -4.08 9.34
N PHE A 289 -27.73 -5.08 8.56
CA PHE A 289 -26.37 -5.61 8.68
C PHE A 289 -25.28 -4.59 8.30
N HIS A 290 -25.52 -3.72 7.31
CA HIS A 290 -24.59 -2.62 7.01
C HIS A 290 -24.53 -1.59 8.14
N VAL A 291 -25.67 -1.26 8.78
CA VAL A 291 -25.71 -0.39 9.96
C VAL A 291 -24.99 -1.03 11.15
N ALA A 292 -25.23 -2.30 11.42
CA ALA A 292 -24.54 -3.05 12.48
C ALA A 292 -23.03 -3.10 12.24
N LEU A 293 -22.57 -3.38 11.01
CA LEU A 293 -21.15 -3.35 10.65
C LEU A 293 -20.53 -1.96 10.84
N LEU A 294 -21.25 -0.89 10.48
CA LEU A 294 -20.79 0.48 10.72
C LEU A 294 -20.64 0.78 12.22
N ILE A 295 -21.61 0.36 13.05
CA ILE A 295 -21.54 0.51 14.52
C ILE A 295 -20.38 -0.31 15.10
N VAL A 296 -20.15 -1.55 14.63
CA VAL A 296 -19.01 -2.37 15.04
C VAL A 296 -17.69 -1.66 14.75
N VAL A 297 -17.50 -1.18 13.51
CA VAL A 297 -16.27 -0.50 13.07
C VAL A 297 -16.07 0.83 13.80
N LEU A 298 -17.12 1.63 13.99
CA LEU A 298 -17.04 2.90 14.73
C LEU A 298 -16.80 2.68 16.23
N GLY A 299 -17.36 1.64 16.84
CA GLY A 299 -17.07 1.30 18.23
C GLY A 299 -15.67 0.72 18.43
N ALA A 300 -15.15 -0.04 17.46
CA ALA A 300 -13.74 -0.46 17.46
C ALA A 300 -12.79 0.75 17.30
N LEU A 301 -13.18 1.74 16.51
CA LEU A 301 -12.45 3.00 16.33
C LEU A 301 -12.47 3.87 17.59
N ASP A 302 -13.65 4.06 18.19
CA ASP A 302 -13.89 4.72 19.49
C ASP A 302 -13.04 4.11 20.61
N TRP A 303 -13.06 2.79 20.70
CA TRP A 303 -12.29 2.03 21.69
C TRP A 303 -10.77 2.09 21.46
N SER A 304 -10.32 1.99 20.21
CA SER A 304 -8.90 2.18 19.85
C SER A 304 -8.44 3.61 20.14
N ALA A 305 -9.33 4.60 19.94
CA ALA A 305 -9.07 5.99 20.28
C ALA A 305 -9.01 6.21 21.80
N TRP A 306 -9.86 5.57 22.60
CA TRP A 306 -9.77 5.56 24.06
C TRP A 306 -8.47 4.95 24.58
N TRP A 307 -8.04 3.82 24.00
CA TRP A 307 -6.73 3.21 24.26
C TRP A 307 -5.61 4.23 23.99
N LEU A 308 -5.59 4.82 22.79
CA LEU A 308 -4.62 5.86 22.41
C LEU A 308 -4.75 7.16 23.23
N ALA A 309 -5.92 7.50 23.75
CA ALA A 309 -6.13 8.70 24.56
C ALA A 309 -5.56 8.55 25.96
N ALA A 310 -5.75 7.36 26.57
CA ALA A 310 -5.14 7.00 27.84
C ALA A 310 -3.62 7.18 27.75
N GLU A 311 -2.97 6.57 26.75
CA GLU A 311 -1.90 7.17 25.95
C GLU A 311 -1.01 8.31 26.56
N SER A 312 0.26 8.17 26.97
CA SER A 312 1.02 9.37 27.41
C SER A 312 1.16 10.35 26.24
N ARG A 313 1.33 11.64 26.55
CA ARG A 313 1.63 12.63 25.52
C ARG A 313 2.86 12.24 24.68
N GLN A 314 3.88 11.63 25.29
CA GLN A 314 5.09 11.18 24.60
C GLN A 314 4.82 9.94 23.74
N THR A 315 4.22 8.88 24.29
CA THR A 315 3.95 7.64 23.55
C THR A 315 2.92 7.86 22.43
N ARG A 316 1.89 8.69 22.64
CA ARG A 316 0.99 9.15 21.56
C ARG A 316 1.76 9.83 20.44
N ALA A 317 2.69 10.74 20.77
CA ALA A 317 3.52 11.40 19.77
C ALA A 317 4.40 10.37 19.03
N SER A 318 4.98 9.40 19.73
CA SER A 318 5.74 8.29 19.14
C SER A 318 4.89 7.44 18.18
N TYR A 319 3.65 7.09 18.54
CA TYR A 319 2.73 6.38 17.62
C TYR A 319 2.37 7.22 16.39
N GLY A 320 2.18 8.53 16.55
CA GLY A 320 2.03 9.46 15.43
C GLY A 320 3.27 9.47 14.52
N GLY A 321 4.47 9.47 15.10
CA GLY A 321 5.74 9.36 14.39
C GLY A 321 5.88 8.04 13.63
N VAL A 322 5.52 6.90 14.24
CA VAL A 322 5.52 5.58 13.60
C VAL A 322 4.52 5.55 12.44
N LEU A 323 3.31 6.09 12.60
CA LEU A 323 2.33 6.20 11.51
C LEU A 323 2.81 7.12 10.38
N LEU A 324 3.51 8.22 10.70
CA LEU A 324 4.13 9.10 9.71
C LEU A 324 5.24 8.39 8.91
N VAL A 325 6.12 7.64 9.60
CA VAL A 325 7.18 6.84 8.98
C VAL A 325 6.60 5.69 8.16
N ALA A 326 5.57 5.01 8.65
CA ALA A 326 4.86 3.97 7.91
C ALA A 326 4.21 4.54 6.64
N ALA A 327 3.54 5.68 6.72
CA ALA A 327 2.99 6.38 5.56
C ALA A 327 4.09 6.85 4.58
N ALA A 328 5.25 7.26 5.07
CA ALA A 328 6.41 7.61 4.24
C ALA A 328 7.05 6.39 3.53
N ALA A 329 7.24 5.28 4.23
CA ALA A 329 7.70 4.03 3.63
C ALA A 329 6.71 3.52 2.57
N LEU A 330 5.42 3.59 2.89
CA LEU A 330 4.33 3.20 2.01
C LEU A 330 4.22 4.08 0.76
N ARG A 331 4.53 5.39 0.85
CA ARG A 331 4.72 6.28 -0.31
C ARG A 331 5.85 5.81 -1.23
N GLY A 332 6.97 5.39 -0.68
CA GLY A 332 8.11 4.87 -1.44
C GLY A 332 7.82 3.52 -2.10
N VAL A 333 7.07 2.64 -1.43
CA VAL A 333 6.78 1.27 -1.90
C VAL A 333 5.58 1.21 -2.84
N MET A 334 4.57 2.07 -2.70
CA MET A 334 3.33 1.96 -3.50
C MET A 334 3.53 1.97 -5.03
N PRO A 335 4.41 2.81 -5.62
CA PRO A 335 4.68 2.76 -7.06
C PRO A 335 5.17 1.39 -7.54
N MET A 336 5.86 0.64 -6.67
CA MET A 336 6.35 -0.73 -6.92
C MET A 336 5.25 -1.82 -6.80
N PHE A 337 4.00 -1.46 -6.51
CA PHE A 337 2.85 -2.37 -6.64
C PHE A 337 2.15 -2.25 -8.00
N PHE A 338 2.30 -1.10 -8.68
CA PHE A 338 1.74 -0.85 -10.01
C PHE A 338 2.74 -1.11 -11.15
N SER A 339 3.91 -1.63 -10.80
CA SER A 339 4.97 -2.10 -11.70
C SER A 339 4.79 -3.54 -12.21
N GLY A 340 3.62 -4.15 -11.98
CA GLY A 340 3.38 -5.55 -12.31
C GLY A 340 3.43 -5.81 -13.82
N LYS A 341 4.11 -6.89 -14.23
CA LYS A 341 4.40 -7.25 -15.63
C LYS A 341 3.18 -7.69 -16.47
N SER A 342 1.96 -7.53 -15.97
CA SER A 342 0.75 -8.10 -16.59
C SER A 342 -0.51 -7.40 -16.10
N GLU A 343 -1.34 -6.96 -17.05
CA GLU A 343 -2.73 -6.48 -16.83
C GLU A 343 -3.64 -7.59 -16.26
N VAL A 344 -3.33 -8.85 -16.55
CA VAL A 344 -3.94 -10.02 -15.89
C VAL A 344 -3.06 -10.39 -14.68
N PRO A 345 -3.41 -9.96 -13.46
CA PRO A 345 -2.61 -10.30 -12.29
C PRO A 345 -2.68 -11.82 -12.07
N GLY A 346 -1.53 -12.48 -12.11
CA GLY A 346 -1.40 -13.85 -11.64
C GLY A 346 -1.75 -13.96 -10.15
N ILE A 347 -1.97 -15.18 -9.64
CA ILE A 347 -2.46 -15.41 -8.27
C ILE A 347 -1.65 -14.64 -7.22
N GLY A 348 -0.32 -14.60 -7.35
CA GLY A 348 0.56 -13.82 -6.47
C GLY A 348 0.36 -12.30 -6.55
N GLN A 349 0.10 -11.74 -7.74
CA GLN A 349 -0.17 -10.30 -7.91
C GLN A 349 -1.57 -9.93 -7.41
N GLN A 350 -2.57 -10.82 -7.56
CA GLN A 350 -3.91 -10.62 -6.97
C GLN A 350 -3.84 -10.62 -5.44
N LEU A 351 -3.09 -11.57 -4.87
CA LEU A 351 -2.84 -11.62 -3.43
C LEU A 351 -2.12 -10.34 -2.97
N LEU A 352 -1.08 -9.90 -3.68
CA LEU A 352 -0.33 -8.68 -3.36
C LEU A 352 -1.21 -7.42 -3.40
N MET A 353 -2.03 -7.23 -4.44
CA MET A 353 -2.96 -6.10 -4.53
C MET A 353 -4.05 -6.16 -3.45
N THR A 354 -4.46 -7.36 -3.05
CA THR A 354 -5.42 -7.56 -1.95
C THR A 354 -4.79 -7.22 -0.60
N LEU A 355 -3.57 -7.68 -0.33
CA LEU A 355 -2.79 -7.33 0.85
C LEU A 355 -2.49 -5.82 0.92
N ALA A 356 -2.10 -5.19 -0.18
CA ALA A 356 -1.93 -3.74 -0.26
C ALA A 356 -3.25 -2.99 0.03
N SER A 357 -4.39 -3.50 -0.47
CA SER A 357 -5.70 -2.93 -0.14
C SER A 357 -6.08 -3.15 1.33
N LEU A 358 -5.73 -4.28 1.95
CA LEU A 358 -5.98 -4.49 3.38
C LEU A 358 -5.10 -3.56 4.22
N LEU A 359 -3.80 -3.47 3.89
CA LEU A 359 -2.85 -2.55 4.53
C LEU A 359 -3.32 -1.09 4.45
N GLY A 360 -3.84 -0.65 3.30
CA GLY A 360 -4.37 0.71 3.15
C GLY A 360 -5.57 1.02 4.05
N LEU A 361 -6.46 0.05 4.25
CA LEU A 361 -7.59 0.19 5.16
C LEU A 361 -7.16 0.15 6.63
N VAL A 362 -6.17 -0.68 6.98
CA VAL A 362 -5.57 -0.72 8.33
C VAL A 362 -4.86 0.60 8.65
N VAL A 363 -4.04 1.13 7.74
CA VAL A 363 -3.38 2.44 7.92
C VAL A 363 -4.42 3.56 8.05
N ALA A 364 -5.51 3.54 7.27
CA ALA A 364 -6.61 4.47 7.42
C ALA A 364 -7.25 4.41 8.82
N PHE A 365 -7.53 3.20 9.30
CA PHE A 365 -8.11 2.97 10.63
C PHE A 365 -7.18 3.45 11.74
N CYS A 366 -5.91 3.06 11.73
CA CYS A 366 -4.94 3.45 12.76
C CYS A 366 -4.71 4.98 12.79
N LEU A 367 -4.64 5.64 11.62
CA LEU A 367 -4.51 7.09 11.54
C LEU A 367 -5.75 7.81 12.06
N ALA A 368 -6.96 7.32 11.74
CA ALA A 368 -8.20 7.86 12.28
C ALA A 368 -8.30 7.65 13.80
N ALA A 369 -7.97 6.46 14.29
CA ALA A 369 -7.94 6.14 15.73
C ALA A 369 -6.98 7.07 16.48
N TRP A 370 -5.81 7.36 15.89
CA TRP A 370 -4.82 8.27 16.47
C TRP A 370 -5.32 9.72 16.56
N TRP A 371 -5.89 10.27 15.49
CA TRP A 371 -6.46 11.62 15.53
C TRP A 371 -7.62 11.74 16.52
N ILE A 372 -8.49 10.72 16.59
CA ILE A 372 -9.60 10.71 17.54
C ILE A 372 -9.07 10.53 18.98
N GLY A 373 -8.03 9.72 19.20
CA GLY A 373 -7.40 9.56 20.52
C GLY A 373 -6.70 10.84 21.03
N VAL A 374 -6.10 11.61 20.13
CA VAL A 374 -5.58 12.96 20.46
C VAL A 374 -6.73 13.89 20.88
N LEU A 375 -7.87 13.85 20.19
CA LEU A 375 -9.06 14.63 20.55
C LEU A 375 -9.68 14.18 21.88
N TYR A 376 -9.82 12.87 22.10
CA TYR A 376 -10.34 12.28 23.33
C TYR A 376 -9.51 12.64 24.55
N ALA A 377 -8.18 12.72 24.41
CA ALA A 377 -7.32 13.18 25.48
C ALA A 377 -7.54 14.67 25.84
N GLY A 378 -8.05 15.48 24.92
CA GLY A 378 -8.45 16.87 25.18
C GLY A 378 -9.89 17.04 25.67
N VAL A 379 -10.79 16.10 25.36
CA VAL A 379 -12.23 16.21 25.68
C VAL A 379 -12.65 15.33 26.87
N LEU A 380 -12.20 14.08 26.93
CA LEU A 380 -12.71 13.07 27.86
C LEU A 380 -11.83 12.89 29.10
N LEU A 381 -10.51 13.07 28.99
CA LEU A 381 -9.63 13.04 30.17
C LEU A 381 -9.89 14.17 31.19
N PRO A 382 -10.23 15.42 30.80
CA PRO A 382 -10.52 16.48 31.76
C PRO A 382 -11.73 16.26 32.67
N ILE A 383 -12.57 15.26 32.40
CA ILE A 383 -13.69 14.85 33.26
C ILE A 383 -13.16 14.30 34.59
N PHE A 384 -12.02 13.62 34.57
CA PHE A 384 -11.44 12.99 35.76
C PHE A 384 -10.68 14.03 36.59
N THR A 385 -11.30 14.50 37.67
CA THR A 385 -10.70 15.44 38.62
C THR A 385 -10.36 14.74 39.94
N PRO A 386 -9.46 15.30 40.78
CA PRO A 386 -9.21 14.76 42.12
C PRO A 386 -10.46 14.70 43.02
N GLY A 387 -11.45 15.56 42.77
CA GLY A 387 -12.73 15.61 43.49
C GLY A 387 -13.85 14.76 42.87
N GLY A 388 -13.58 13.96 41.84
CA GLY A 388 -14.58 13.12 41.16
C GLY A 388 -14.77 13.46 39.68
N LEU A 389 -15.93 13.07 39.13
CA LEU A 389 -16.27 13.23 37.71
C LEU A 389 -16.95 14.59 37.44
N ASP A 390 -16.29 15.44 36.65
CA ASP A 390 -16.81 16.74 36.21
C ASP A 390 -17.09 16.75 34.70
N PHE A 391 -18.30 16.31 34.33
CA PHE A 391 -18.73 16.27 32.92
C PHE A 391 -18.81 17.66 32.27
N SER A 392 -18.92 18.75 33.03
CA SER A 392 -19.00 20.11 32.50
C SER A 392 -17.74 20.49 31.72
N ARG A 393 -16.55 20.09 32.24
CA ARG A 393 -15.26 20.28 31.57
C ARG A 393 -15.22 19.58 30.22
N GLY A 394 -15.77 18.36 30.15
CA GLY A 394 -15.84 17.59 28.91
C GLY A 394 -16.71 18.26 27.86
N TRP A 395 -17.90 18.74 28.25
CA TRP A 395 -18.77 19.51 27.36
C TRP A 395 -18.15 20.84 26.90
N ILE A 396 -17.45 21.56 27.77
CA ILE A 396 -16.75 22.81 27.42
C ILE A 396 -15.64 22.56 26.39
N TRP A 397 -14.79 21.54 26.59
CA TRP A 397 -13.74 21.19 25.65
C TRP A 397 -14.31 20.65 24.32
N LEU A 398 -15.36 19.83 24.37
CA LEU A 398 -16.09 19.39 23.18
C LEU A 398 -16.61 20.58 22.37
N ALA A 399 -17.30 21.52 23.02
CA ALA A 399 -17.86 22.70 22.37
C ALA A 399 -16.75 23.60 21.79
N THR A 400 -15.65 23.80 22.52
CA THR A 400 -14.50 24.60 22.06
C THR A 400 -13.86 24.00 20.80
N ILE A 401 -13.58 22.69 20.80
CA ILE A 401 -12.98 22.01 19.65
C ILE A 401 -13.99 21.92 18.48
N LEU A 402 -15.28 21.73 18.77
CA LEU A 402 -16.36 21.77 17.76
C LEU A 402 -16.47 23.15 17.11
N VAL A 403 -16.33 24.26 17.85
CA VAL A 403 -16.30 25.60 17.27
C VAL A 403 -15.10 25.77 16.35
N ILE A 404 -13.89 25.36 16.77
CA ILE A 404 -12.67 25.49 15.95
C ILE A 404 -12.71 24.61 14.70
N VAL A 405 -12.87 23.30 14.87
CA VAL A 405 -12.86 22.31 13.77
C VAL A 405 -14.11 22.44 12.90
N GLY A 406 -15.27 22.64 13.52
CA GLY A 406 -16.55 22.79 12.83
C GLY A 406 -16.65 24.08 12.03
N SER A 407 -16.19 25.22 12.56
CA SER A 407 -16.16 26.48 11.78
C SER A 407 -15.21 26.37 10.60
N TYR A 408 -14.00 25.84 10.79
CA TYR A 408 -13.06 25.56 9.69
C TYR A 408 -13.73 24.70 8.60
N ALA A 409 -14.32 23.57 9.00
CA ALA A 409 -14.95 22.63 8.08
C ALA A 409 -16.18 23.23 7.37
N VAL A 410 -16.98 24.06 8.05
CA VAL A 410 -18.15 24.75 7.48
C VAL A 410 -17.73 25.84 6.49
N VAL A 411 -16.82 26.73 6.88
CA VAL A 411 -16.35 27.86 6.07
C VAL A 411 -15.63 27.36 4.82
N THR A 412 -14.67 26.45 5.00
CA THR A 412 -13.87 25.92 3.89
C THR A 412 -14.57 24.77 3.14
N GLY A 413 -15.62 24.17 3.70
CA GLY A 413 -16.29 22.99 3.16
C GLY A 413 -16.96 23.19 1.81
N ARG A 414 -17.25 24.44 1.43
CA ARG A 414 -17.78 24.81 0.10
C ARG A 414 -16.69 24.90 -0.98
N GLN A 415 -15.40 24.97 -0.59
CA GLN A 415 -14.28 25.12 -1.53
C GLN A 415 -13.91 23.80 -2.20
N PHE A 416 -14.80 23.33 -3.08
CA PHE A 416 -14.69 22.05 -3.78
C PHE A 416 -13.43 21.94 -4.65
N SER A 417 -12.97 23.06 -5.23
CA SER A 417 -11.73 23.15 -6.02
C SER A 417 -10.47 22.73 -5.25
N PHE A 418 -10.48 22.81 -3.92
CA PHE A 418 -9.36 22.38 -3.07
C PHE A 418 -8.98 20.92 -3.33
N LEU A 419 -9.94 20.04 -3.63
CA LEU A 419 -9.69 18.63 -3.89
C LEU A 419 -8.73 18.41 -5.06
N ASN A 420 -8.80 19.26 -6.09
CA ASN A 420 -7.95 19.22 -7.27
C ASN A 420 -6.65 20.03 -7.08
N LEU A 421 -6.71 21.15 -6.35
CA LEU A 421 -5.55 21.98 -6.03
C LEU A 421 -4.55 21.28 -5.06
N SER A 422 -5.06 20.45 -4.14
CA SER A 422 -4.29 19.61 -3.21
C SER A 422 -3.81 18.28 -3.82
N SER A 423 -3.91 18.12 -5.14
CA SER A 423 -3.54 16.90 -5.87
C SER A 423 -2.32 17.14 -6.78
N LEU A 424 -1.77 16.09 -7.40
CA LEU A 424 -0.72 16.23 -8.42
C LEU A 424 -1.27 16.68 -9.78
N HIS A 425 -2.60 16.67 -9.97
CA HIS A 425 -3.24 17.02 -11.24
C HIS A 425 -2.78 18.39 -11.79
N MET A 426 -2.73 19.42 -10.95
CA MET A 426 -2.37 20.77 -11.39
C MET A 426 -0.91 20.89 -11.83
N PHE A 427 0.00 20.14 -11.21
CA PHE A 427 1.38 20.03 -11.67
C PHE A 427 1.45 19.32 -13.02
N TYR A 428 0.74 18.18 -13.14
CA TYR A 428 0.71 17.39 -14.37
C TYR A 428 0.16 18.19 -15.56
N LYS A 429 -0.98 18.86 -15.37
CA LYS A 429 -1.54 19.82 -16.33
C LYS A 429 -0.51 20.86 -16.74
N ALA A 430 0.13 21.53 -15.79
CA ALA A 430 1.08 22.61 -16.10
C ALA A 430 2.26 22.12 -16.96
N ARG A 431 2.71 20.87 -16.78
CA ARG A 431 3.78 20.27 -17.59
C ARG A 431 3.30 19.88 -19.00
N ILE A 432 2.10 19.30 -19.14
CA ILE A 432 1.51 19.01 -20.47
C ILE A 432 1.27 20.30 -21.26
N VAL A 433 0.69 21.31 -20.61
CA VAL A 433 0.40 22.62 -21.22
C VAL A 433 1.68 23.27 -21.76
N ARG A 434 2.76 23.33 -20.97
CA ARG A 434 4.01 23.97 -21.43
C ARG A 434 4.80 23.10 -22.41
N GLY A 435 4.85 21.79 -22.19
CA GLY A 435 5.60 20.84 -23.02
C GLY A 435 4.98 20.65 -24.40
N TYR A 436 3.68 20.32 -24.47
CA TYR A 436 3.00 19.95 -25.71
C TYR A 436 2.18 21.07 -26.32
N LEU A 437 1.28 21.72 -25.56
CA LEU A 437 0.46 22.79 -26.13
C LEU A 437 1.31 24.04 -26.42
N GLY A 438 2.26 24.37 -25.54
CA GLY A 438 3.22 25.46 -25.71
C GLY A 438 4.07 25.34 -26.99
N ALA A 439 4.26 24.14 -27.54
CA ALA A 439 4.91 23.95 -28.84
C ALA A 439 4.12 24.62 -29.99
N ALA A 440 2.81 24.81 -29.84
CA ALA A 440 1.93 25.49 -30.79
C ALA A 440 1.74 27.00 -30.50
N ASN A 441 2.53 27.57 -29.59
CA ASN A 441 2.45 28.98 -29.19
C ASN A 441 3.61 29.79 -29.79
N ALA A 442 3.31 30.64 -30.77
CA ALA A 442 4.31 31.48 -31.45
C ALA A 442 5.05 32.43 -30.49
N GLU A 443 4.32 33.06 -29.56
CA GLU A 443 4.86 34.00 -28.56
C GLU A 443 5.80 33.32 -27.54
N ARG A 444 5.66 32.00 -27.35
CA ARG A 444 6.61 31.22 -26.54
C ARG A 444 7.89 30.90 -27.30
N LEU A 445 7.80 30.72 -28.61
CA LEU A 445 8.90 30.31 -29.48
C LEU A 445 9.64 31.49 -30.12
N GLY A 446 9.14 32.73 -29.96
CA GLY A 446 9.65 33.95 -30.59
C GLY A 446 9.53 33.98 -32.12
N ALA A 447 8.69 33.11 -32.69
CA ALA A 447 8.57 32.85 -34.13
C ALA A 447 7.37 31.92 -34.41
N SER A 448 7.02 31.68 -35.68
CA SER A 448 5.95 30.71 -35.99
C SER A 448 6.38 29.29 -35.62
N PRO A 449 5.50 28.46 -35.02
CA PRO A 449 5.79 27.05 -34.77
C PRO A 449 6.17 26.24 -36.02
N LEU A 450 5.76 26.72 -37.20
CA LEU A 450 5.97 26.08 -38.50
C LEU A 450 7.32 26.47 -39.14
N ASP A 451 8.01 27.48 -38.61
CA ASP A 451 9.27 27.97 -39.17
C ASP A 451 10.39 26.93 -39.03
N GLY A 452 11.28 26.89 -40.03
CA GLY A 452 12.47 26.05 -40.01
C GLY A 452 13.49 26.44 -38.94
N VAL A 453 14.23 25.46 -38.43
CA VAL A 453 15.29 25.62 -37.43
C VAL A 453 16.63 25.24 -38.05
N ALA A 454 17.40 26.24 -38.46
CA ALA A 454 18.76 26.05 -39.00
C ALA A 454 19.85 25.99 -37.91
N VAL A 455 19.56 26.56 -36.72
CA VAL A 455 20.48 26.66 -35.57
C VAL A 455 19.67 26.45 -34.29
N LEU A 456 20.31 25.95 -33.22
CA LEU A 456 19.75 25.88 -31.86
C LEU A 456 19.26 27.26 -31.37
N ALA A 457 18.00 27.59 -31.67
CA ALA A 457 17.37 28.84 -31.28
C ALA A 457 16.88 28.77 -29.83
N THR A 458 17.23 29.74 -29.00
CA THR A 458 16.63 29.88 -27.67
C THR A 458 15.14 30.27 -27.81
N PRO A 459 14.23 29.68 -27.01
CA PRO A 459 12.84 30.11 -27.00
C PRO A 459 12.72 31.44 -26.23
N GLU A 460 11.77 32.28 -26.64
CA GLU A 460 11.46 33.54 -25.94
C GLU A 460 10.96 33.27 -24.51
N VAL A 461 10.12 32.25 -24.34
CA VAL A 461 9.64 31.82 -23.01
C VAL A 461 10.11 30.39 -22.70
N PRO A 462 10.94 30.17 -21.67
CA PRO A 462 11.42 28.84 -21.32
C PRO A 462 10.29 27.95 -20.79
N VAL A 463 10.42 26.62 -20.95
CA VAL A 463 9.41 25.62 -20.53
C VAL A 463 9.09 25.66 -19.03
N GLY A 464 10.00 26.19 -18.20
CA GLY A 464 9.79 26.41 -16.76
C GLY A 464 8.82 27.54 -16.44
N ALA A 465 8.65 28.52 -17.33
CA ALA A 465 7.79 29.69 -17.16
C ALA A 465 6.36 29.43 -17.67
N VAL A 466 5.36 30.08 -17.05
CA VAL A 466 3.97 30.07 -17.51
C VAL A 466 3.79 31.11 -18.62
N HIS A 467 3.05 30.77 -19.67
CA HIS A 467 2.58 31.73 -20.65
C HIS A 467 1.05 31.61 -20.80
N ALA A 468 0.33 32.74 -20.87
CA ALA A 468 -1.13 32.73 -20.95
C ALA A 468 -1.63 32.05 -22.24
N GLY A 469 -0.95 32.34 -23.36
CA GLY A 469 -1.21 31.71 -24.65
C GLY A 469 -0.76 30.25 -24.78
N ASP A 470 -0.49 29.49 -23.71
CA ASP A 470 -0.17 28.06 -23.80
C ASP A 470 -1.41 27.13 -23.74
N ASP A 471 -2.51 27.60 -23.18
CA ASP A 471 -3.75 26.83 -23.00
C ASP A 471 -4.93 27.61 -23.60
N LEU A 472 -6.02 26.94 -23.90
CA LEU A 472 -7.24 27.59 -24.41
C LEU A 472 -8.51 26.93 -23.86
N PRO A 473 -9.61 27.68 -23.67
CA PRO A 473 -10.92 27.12 -23.35
C PRO A 473 -11.36 26.05 -24.38
N GLN A 474 -12.00 24.97 -23.92
CA GLN A 474 -12.44 23.88 -24.81
C GLN A 474 -13.52 24.33 -25.82
N ASP A 475 -14.24 25.41 -25.55
CA ASP A 475 -15.20 26.03 -26.46
C ASP A 475 -14.56 26.88 -27.56
N ALA A 476 -13.36 27.43 -27.31
CA ALA A 476 -12.52 28.05 -28.33
C ALA A 476 -11.73 27.02 -29.18
N TYR A 477 -11.60 25.78 -28.73
CA TYR A 477 -10.87 24.72 -29.43
C TYR A 477 -11.66 24.17 -30.63
N ALA A 478 -11.24 24.47 -31.86
CA ALA A 478 -11.98 24.19 -33.09
C ALA A 478 -11.06 23.77 -34.27
N PRO A 479 -10.31 22.66 -34.16
CA PRO A 479 -9.38 22.21 -35.21
C PRO A 479 -10.04 21.94 -36.58
N HIS A 480 -11.32 21.58 -36.58
CA HIS A 480 -12.09 21.21 -37.76
C HIS A 480 -12.50 22.39 -38.64
N LYS A 481 -12.59 23.61 -38.06
CA LYS A 481 -13.17 24.79 -38.71
C LYS A 481 -12.56 25.13 -40.08
N TYR A 482 -11.28 24.84 -40.26
CA TYR A 482 -10.54 25.08 -41.50
C TYR A 482 -9.94 23.80 -42.12
N GLY A 483 -10.44 22.61 -41.74
CA GLY A 483 -10.06 21.34 -42.36
C GLY A 483 -9.20 20.38 -41.51
N GLY A 484 -8.80 20.75 -40.30
CA GLY A 484 -8.09 19.83 -39.40
C GLY A 484 -9.00 18.69 -38.90
N PRO A 485 -8.46 17.57 -38.38
CA PRO A 485 -9.31 16.48 -37.88
C PRO A 485 -10.18 16.90 -36.69
N VAL A 486 -11.41 16.36 -36.60
CA VAL A 486 -12.30 16.49 -35.45
C VAL A 486 -11.73 15.68 -34.29
N HIS A 487 -11.13 16.37 -33.31
CA HIS A 487 -10.45 15.72 -32.18
C HIS A 487 -11.43 15.36 -31.03
N LEU A 488 -11.57 14.07 -30.75
CA LEU A 488 -12.37 13.46 -29.69
C LEU A 488 -11.44 12.93 -28.56
N MET A 489 -11.42 13.61 -27.41
CA MET A 489 -10.66 13.17 -26.23
C MET A 489 -11.51 12.28 -25.33
N ASN A 490 -10.99 11.13 -24.91
CA ASN A 490 -11.72 10.17 -24.08
C ASN A 490 -11.27 10.23 -22.62
N VAL A 491 -12.25 10.16 -21.71
CA VAL A 491 -12.10 10.29 -20.26
C VAL A 491 -12.94 9.23 -19.56
N CYS A 492 -12.47 8.72 -18.43
CA CYS A 492 -13.21 7.79 -17.58
C CYS A 492 -13.95 8.53 -16.45
N ILE A 493 -15.29 8.41 -16.40
CA ILE A 493 -16.08 8.69 -15.20
C ILE A 493 -16.03 7.46 -14.30
N ASN A 494 -15.52 7.61 -13.07
CA ASN A 494 -15.42 6.49 -12.12
C ASN A 494 -16.77 6.24 -11.42
N GLN A 495 -17.17 4.96 -11.33
CA GLN A 495 -18.42 4.53 -10.72
C GLN A 495 -18.22 3.22 -9.94
N THR A 496 -17.95 3.30 -8.65
CA THR A 496 -17.83 2.10 -7.78
C THR A 496 -19.11 1.80 -6.99
N HIS A 497 -20.09 2.70 -7.06
CA HIS A 497 -21.39 2.55 -6.42
C HIS A 497 -22.48 3.17 -7.31
N ASP A 498 -23.41 2.35 -7.82
CA ASP A 498 -24.65 2.83 -8.40
C ASP A 498 -25.76 2.77 -7.34
N PRO A 499 -26.39 3.90 -6.96
CA PRO A 499 -27.47 3.92 -5.95
C PRO A 499 -28.81 3.36 -6.46
N LYS A 500 -28.97 3.12 -7.77
CA LYS A 500 -30.24 2.71 -8.39
C LYS A 500 -30.15 1.33 -9.06
N GLN A 501 -29.01 0.96 -9.64
CA GLN A 501 -28.84 -0.33 -10.34
C GLN A 501 -28.21 -1.41 -9.43
N LYS A 502 -29.08 -2.21 -8.79
CA LYS A 502 -28.65 -3.40 -8.00
C LYS A 502 -27.93 -4.48 -8.82
N LEU A 503 -28.11 -4.46 -10.14
CA LEU A 503 -27.57 -5.41 -11.13
C LEU A 503 -26.45 -4.82 -12.01
N PHE A 504 -25.88 -3.66 -11.65
CA PHE A 504 -24.77 -3.08 -12.41
C PHE A 504 -23.57 -4.05 -12.45
N ASN A 505 -22.94 -4.22 -13.61
CA ASN A 505 -21.75 -5.05 -13.77
C ASN A 505 -20.59 -4.48 -12.93
N ARG A 506 -20.38 -5.06 -11.73
CA ARG A 506 -19.52 -4.54 -10.66
C ARG A 506 -18.03 -4.56 -11.01
N ASP A 507 -17.64 -5.19 -12.12
CA ASP A 507 -16.26 -5.26 -12.58
C ASP A 507 -15.87 -4.06 -13.45
N ARG A 508 -16.83 -3.47 -14.18
CA ARG A 508 -16.58 -2.35 -15.12
C ARG A 508 -16.09 -1.09 -14.40
N LYS A 509 -16.79 -0.71 -13.31
CA LYS A 509 -16.55 0.47 -12.45
C LYS A 509 -16.30 1.82 -13.15
N SER A 510 -16.68 1.95 -14.41
CA SER A 510 -16.31 3.05 -15.29
C SER A 510 -17.39 3.31 -16.34
N LEU A 511 -17.59 4.58 -16.66
CA LEU A 511 -18.43 5.06 -17.75
C LEU A 511 -17.59 5.93 -18.69
N PRO A 512 -17.81 5.87 -20.02
CA PRO A 512 -17.12 6.74 -20.96
C PRO A 512 -17.64 8.18 -20.88
N LEU A 513 -16.73 9.13 -21.08
CA LEU A 513 -17.01 10.52 -21.40
C LEU A 513 -16.12 10.91 -22.59
N THR A 514 -16.73 11.28 -23.71
CA THR A 514 -16.01 11.81 -24.87
C THR A 514 -16.17 13.33 -24.91
N VAL A 515 -15.06 14.05 -25.08
CA VAL A 515 -14.99 15.51 -25.17
C VAL A 515 -14.52 15.89 -26.57
N GLY A 516 -15.38 16.58 -27.31
CA GLY A 516 -15.11 17.05 -28.65
C GLY A 516 -14.71 18.53 -28.71
N PRO A 517 -14.52 19.07 -29.92
CA PRO A 517 -14.29 20.49 -30.16
C PRO A 517 -15.46 21.37 -29.69
N ARG A 518 -15.24 22.68 -29.62
CA ARG A 518 -16.26 23.72 -29.30
C ARG A 518 -17.04 23.42 -28.01
N GLY A 519 -16.42 22.74 -27.05
CA GLY A 519 -17.00 22.41 -25.76
C GLY A 519 -18.06 21.31 -25.79
N TRP A 520 -18.21 20.57 -26.90
CA TRP A 520 -19.14 19.44 -27.01
C TRP A 520 -18.69 18.26 -26.14
N MET A 521 -19.62 17.66 -25.38
CA MET A 521 -19.34 16.54 -24.48
C MET A 521 -20.46 15.49 -24.54
N GLN A 522 -20.08 14.21 -24.49
CA GLN A 522 -21.01 13.08 -24.55
C GLN A 522 -20.67 12.07 -23.43
N PRO A 523 -21.39 12.11 -22.29
CA PRO A 523 -21.30 11.05 -21.29
C PRO A 523 -22.04 9.79 -21.76
N ALA A 524 -21.74 8.67 -21.11
CA ALA A 524 -22.39 7.38 -21.34
C ALA A 524 -23.93 7.48 -21.35
N GLY A 525 -24.58 6.86 -22.35
CA GLY A 525 -26.05 6.82 -22.46
C GLY A 525 -26.74 8.17 -22.65
N ALA A 526 -26.00 9.26 -22.88
CA ALA A 526 -26.52 10.61 -23.02
C ALA A 526 -26.22 11.20 -24.42
N PRO A 527 -27.05 12.16 -24.89
CA PRO A 527 -26.77 12.93 -26.10
C PRO A 527 -25.57 13.88 -25.90
N TRP A 528 -25.03 14.38 -27.01
CA TRP A 528 -24.05 15.45 -27.01
C TRP A 528 -24.63 16.74 -26.39
N LYS A 529 -23.85 17.40 -25.53
CA LYS A 529 -24.19 18.71 -24.97
C LYS A 529 -22.98 19.64 -25.01
N GLN A 530 -23.22 20.89 -25.40
CA GLN A 530 -22.19 21.91 -25.47
C GLN A 530 -22.02 22.63 -24.13
N VAL A 531 -20.77 22.92 -23.76
CA VAL A 531 -20.39 23.68 -22.57
C VAL A 531 -19.54 24.87 -23.01
N THR A 532 -19.98 26.09 -22.71
CA THR A 532 -19.39 27.34 -23.20
C THR A 532 -19.14 28.36 -22.09
N GLY A 533 -18.31 29.36 -22.38
CA GLY A 533 -17.92 30.45 -21.48
C GLY A 533 -17.16 29.95 -20.25
N GLU A 534 -17.33 30.63 -19.11
CA GLU A 534 -16.65 30.30 -17.83
C GLU A 534 -16.90 28.87 -17.32
N ARG A 535 -17.88 28.15 -17.89
CA ARG A 535 -18.19 26.75 -17.55
C ARG A 535 -17.30 25.75 -18.31
N ALA A 536 -16.68 26.16 -19.41
CA ALA A 536 -15.78 25.34 -20.20
C ALA A 536 -14.43 25.22 -19.48
N MET A 537 -14.01 23.98 -19.17
CA MET A 537 -12.62 23.73 -18.79
C MET A 537 -11.71 23.89 -20.00
N SER A 538 -10.42 24.18 -19.79
CA SER A 538 -9.47 24.34 -20.89
C SER A 538 -9.02 23.00 -21.49
N LEU A 539 -8.50 23.06 -22.71
CA LEU A 539 -7.90 21.94 -23.45
C LEU A 539 -6.87 21.22 -22.58
N GLY A 540 -5.94 21.96 -21.97
CA GLY A 540 -4.91 21.41 -21.09
C GLY A 540 -5.47 20.70 -19.85
N THR A 541 -6.63 21.12 -19.33
CA THR A 541 -7.31 20.35 -18.27
C THR A 541 -7.81 19.02 -18.83
N TRP A 542 -8.48 19.01 -19.98
CA TRP A 542 -8.99 17.76 -20.57
C TRP A 542 -7.89 16.78 -20.96
N SER A 543 -6.79 17.26 -21.57
CA SER A 543 -5.61 16.43 -21.85
C SER A 543 -5.02 15.83 -20.58
N ALA A 544 -4.89 16.62 -19.50
CA ALA A 544 -4.37 16.12 -18.22
C ALA A 544 -5.31 15.14 -17.50
N ILE A 545 -6.64 15.30 -17.63
CA ILE A 545 -7.63 14.34 -17.12
C ILE A 545 -7.55 13.04 -17.92
N SER A 546 -7.53 13.13 -19.25
CA SER A 546 -7.42 11.98 -20.16
C SER A 546 -6.14 11.18 -19.91
N GLY A 547 -5.08 11.81 -19.39
CA GLY A 547 -3.81 11.20 -19.00
C GLY A 547 -3.59 10.92 -17.52
N ALA A 548 -4.63 10.98 -16.68
CA ALA A 548 -4.53 10.81 -15.23
C ALA A 548 -4.36 9.32 -14.81
N ALA A 549 -3.34 8.64 -15.34
CA ALA A 549 -3.12 7.19 -15.26
C ALA A 549 -2.89 6.64 -13.84
N PHE A 550 -2.60 7.51 -12.85
CA PHE A 550 -2.53 7.12 -11.45
C PHE A 550 -3.39 8.02 -10.55
N ALA A 551 -4.51 7.47 -10.09
CA ALA A 551 -5.49 8.15 -9.26
C ALA A 551 -6.15 7.16 -8.28
N PRO A 552 -6.70 7.62 -7.14
CA PRO A 552 -7.57 6.80 -6.29
C PRO A 552 -8.74 6.10 -7.02
N GLY A 553 -9.20 6.66 -8.15
CA GLY A 553 -10.13 6.03 -9.09
C GLY A 553 -9.44 5.58 -10.38
N LEU A 554 -9.35 4.26 -10.58
CA LEU A 554 -8.71 3.58 -11.72
C LEU A 554 -9.74 2.78 -12.56
N GLY A 555 -11.00 3.22 -12.61
CA GLY A 555 -12.10 2.49 -13.25
C GLY A 555 -12.18 1.04 -12.73
N ARG A 556 -12.07 0.07 -13.66
CA ARG A 556 -12.07 -1.39 -13.38
C ARG A 556 -11.11 -1.80 -12.25
N PHE A 557 -9.94 -1.18 -12.18
CA PHE A 557 -8.89 -1.50 -11.20
C PHE A 557 -9.10 -0.89 -9.81
N THR A 558 -10.16 -0.09 -9.59
CA THR A 558 -10.39 0.58 -8.31
C THR A 558 -10.62 -0.42 -7.17
N LYS A 559 -9.76 -0.35 -6.14
CA LYS A 559 -9.88 -1.07 -4.85
C LYS A 559 -9.81 -0.04 -3.71
N ARG A 560 -10.69 -0.17 -2.71
CA ARG A 560 -10.88 0.86 -1.65
C ARG A 560 -9.60 1.18 -0.87
N GLY A 561 -8.80 0.16 -0.54
CA GLY A 561 -7.56 0.38 0.21
C GLY A 561 -6.45 0.98 -0.63
N ILE A 562 -6.33 0.60 -1.91
CA ILE A 562 -5.42 1.26 -2.86
C ILE A 562 -5.79 2.74 -3.00
N ALA A 563 -7.08 3.07 -3.06
CA ALA A 563 -7.53 4.46 -3.07
C ALA A 563 -7.09 5.21 -1.79
N ALA A 564 -7.22 4.58 -0.62
CA ALA A 564 -6.76 5.15 0.66
C ALA A 564 -5.25 5.37 0.66
N LEU A 565 -4.46 4.38 0.22
CA LEU A 565 -3.02 4.49 0.05
C LEU A 565 -2.66 5.69 -0.84
N SER A 566 -3.25 5.78 -2.03
CA SER A 566 -3.01 6.87 -2.99
C SER A 566 -3.32 8.24 -2.38
N VAL A 567 -4.38 8.36 -1.57
CA VAL A 567 -4.73 9.59 -0.86
C VAL A 567 -3.71 9.92 0.26
N PHE A 568 -3.35 8.98 1.13
CA PHE A 568 -2.30 9.20 2.16
C PHE A 568 -0.91 9.45 1.57
N ALA A 569 -0.70 9.03 0.32
CA ALA A 569 0.51 9.31 -0.43
C ALA A 569 0.47 10.63 -1.21
N GLY A 570 -0.67 11.31 -1.29
CA GLY A 570 -0.84 12.48 -2.17
C GLY A 570 -0.70 12.16 -3.67
N LEU A 571 -0.64 10.87 -4.04
CA LEU A 571 -0.48 10.39 -5.41
C LEU A 571 -1.86 10.38 -6.10
N ARG A 572 -2.31 11.57 -6.47
CA ARG A 572 -3.67 11.86 -6.95
C ARG A 572 -3.59 12.67 -8.25
N LEU A 573 -3.76 12.03 -9.42
CA LEU A 573 -3.85 12.75 -10.72
C LEU A 573 -5.30 12.95 -11.21
N GLY A 574 -6.26 12.22 -10.66
CA GLY A 574 -7.68 12.33 -11.02
C GLY A 574 -8.29 13.68 -10.61
N TYR A 575 -9.48 13.96 -11.15
CA TYR A 575 -10.10 15.28 -11.05
C TYR A 575 -11.57 15.19 -10.64
N TRP A 576 -11.94 15.89 -9.57
CA TRP A 576 -13.32 16.07 -9.13
C TRP A 576 -14.00 17.19 -9.91
N TRP A 577 -15.10 16.87 -10.61
CA TRP A 577 -15.86 17.82 -11.43
C TRP A 577 -17.33 17.86 -11.02
N ASP A 578 -17.90 19.07 -10.97
CA ASP A 578 -19.32 19.32 -10.72
C ASP A 578 -20.01 19.57 -12.07
N SER A 579 -20.44 18.48 -12.72
CA SER A 579 -20.98 18.51 -14.07
C SER A 579 -22.32 19.26 -14.15
N ALA A 580 -23.06 19.38 -13.04
CA ALA A 580 -24.25 20.24 -12.97
C ALA A 580 -23.94 21.72 -13.23
N LYS A 581 -22.74 22.22 -12.90
CA LYS A 581 -22.33 23.59 -13.27
C LYS A 581 -22.17 23.78 -14.79
N ALA A 582 -21.81 22.71 -15.50
CA ALA A 582 -21.80 22.64 -16.95
C ALA A 582 -23.18 22.26 -17.54
N GLY A 583 -24.22 22.10 -16.71
CA GLY A 583 -25.55 21.65 -17.11
C GLY A 583 -25.60 20.17 -17.54
N LEU A 584 -24.52 19.40 -17.32
CA LEU A 584 -24.43 17.98 -17.59
C LEU A 584 -24.91 17.22 -16.34
N VAL A 585 -26.05 16.55 -16.44
CA VAL A 585 -26.60 15.72 -15.36
C VAL A 585 -27.15 14.48 -16.03
N GLN A 586 -26.71 13.29 -15.59
CA GLN A 586 -27.27 12.05 -16.13
C GLN A 586 -28.72 11.88 -15.67
N HIS A 587 -29.50 11.16 -16.48
CA HIS A 587 -30.86 10.78 -16.10
C HIS A 587 -30.84 10.11 -14.73
N ASP A 588 -31.87 10.34 -13.92
CA ASP A 588 -31.99 9.80 -12.56
C ASP A 588 -30.94 10.23 -11.51
N ALA A 589 -29.97 11.10 -11.82
CA ALA A 589 -28.96 11.53 -10.84
C ALA A 589 -29.56 12.32 -9.65
N ALA A 590 -29.03 12.11 -8.44
CA ALA A 590 -29.48 12.82 -7.24
C ALA A 590 -28.95 14.27 -7.21
N VAL A 591 -29.74 15.22 -7.75
CA VAL A 591 -29.36 16.63 -7.93
C VAL A 591 -29.07 17.35 -6.59
N ARG A 592 -29.71 16.95 -5.48
CA ARG A 592 -29.64 17.65 -4.18
C ARG A 592 -28.40 17.25 -3.36
N VAL A 593 -27.22 17.70 -3.79
CA VAL A 593 -25.96 17.55 -3.03
C VAL A 593 -25.89 18.59 -1.90
N ARG A 594 -25.75 18.15 -0.64
CA ARG A 594 -25.45 19.04 0.50
C ARG A 594 -24.08 19.71 0.29
N ARG A 595 -24.07 21.04 0.15
CA ARG A 595 -22.85 21.85 -0.10
C ARG A 595 -22.03 22.16 1.16
N LEU A 596 -22.67 22.14 2.33
CA LEU A 596 -22.01 22.27 3.63
C LEU A 596 -21.21 20.98 3.89
N LEU A 597 -19.88 21.08 4.00
CA LEU A 597 -18.93 19.95 4.05
C LEU A 597 -18.70 19.17 2.73
N MET A 598 -18.95 19.79 1.56
CA MET A 598 -18.72 19.15 0.25
C MET A 598 -17.27 18.66 0.07
N LYS A 599 -16.29 19.52 0.40
CA LYS A 599 -14.84 19.20 0.36
C LYS A 599 -14.53 17.94 1.16
N THR A 600 -14.80 17.94 2.47
CA THR A 600 -14.49 16.83 3.38
C THR A 600 -15.18 15.53 2.97
N ARG A 601 -16.44 15.60 2.56
CA ARG A 601 -17.21 14.43 2.10
C ARG A 601 -16.61 13.78 0.87
N PHE A 602 -16.21 14.56 -0.14
CA PHE A 602 -15.64 14.03 -1.37
C PHE A 602 -14.17 13.61 -1.23
N LEU A 603 -13.41 14.20 -0.30
CA LEU A 603 -12.10 13.66 0.07
C LEU A 603 -12.21 12.26 0.72
N LEU A 604 -13.16 12.06 1.64
CA LEU A 604 -13.43 10.73 2.19
C LEU A 604 -13.94 9.76 1.13
N ALA A 605 -14.79 10.22 0.21
CA ALA A 605 -15.25 9.41 -0.92
C ALA A 605 -14.07 8.96 -1.81
N GLU A 606 -13.12 9.85 -2.10
CA GLU A 606 -11.90 9.53 -2.83
C GLU A 606 -11.00 8.56 -2.03
N CYS A 607 -10.82 8.80 -0.73
CA CYS A 607 -10.03 7.96 0.18
C CYS A 607 -10.57 6.51 0.26
N PHE A 608 -11.88 6.30 0.18
CA PHE A 608 -12.45 4.95 0.20
C PHE A 608 -12.82 4.42 -1.20
N GLY A 609 -12.40 5.10 -2.27
CA GLY A 609 -12.69 4.72 -3.65
C GLY A 609 -14.19 4.59 -3.93
N ALA A 610 -15.01 5.47 -3.33
CA ALA A 610 -16.47 5.48 -3.37
C ALA A 610 -16.98 6.55 -4.35
N PHE A 611 -16.96 6.22 -5.64
CA PHE A 611 -17.31 7.11 -6.74
C PHE A 611 -18.76 6.87 -7.18
N PRO A 612 -19.65 7.87 -7.12
CA PRO A 612 -21.08 7.67 -7.35
C PRO A 612 -21.48 7.59 -8.83
N GLY A 613 -20.59 7.94 -9.76
CA GLY A 613 -20.84 7.92 -11.21
C GLY A 613 -22.16 8.55 -11.60
N SER A 614 -23.00 7.77 -12.29
CA SER A 614 -24.35 8.12 -12.75
C SER A 614 -25.29 8.67 -11.67
N GLY A 615 -25.17 8.19 -10.43
CA GLY A 615 -26.07 8.57 -9.34
C GLY A 615 -25.92 10.02 -8.84
N SER A 616 -24.98 10.79 -9.38
CA SER A 616 -24.56 12.09 -8.87
C SER A 616 -24.15 13.03 -10.01
N PRO A 617 -24.41 14.35 -9.92
CA PRO A 617 -23.82 15.35 -10.82
C PRO A 617 -22.35 15.69 -10.47
N VAL A 618 -21.79 15.08 -9.43
CA VAL A 618 -20.39 15.26 -9.04
C VAL A 618 -19.63 13.99 -9.40
N TRP A 619 -18.74 14.11 -10.38
CA TRP A 619 -17.99 13.01 -10.99
C TRP A 619 -16.53 13.04 -10.60
N TYR A 620 -15.93 11.86 -10.46
CA TYR A 620 -14.48 11.70 -10.37
C TYR A 620 -13.95 11.20 -11.71
N LEU A 621 -13.16 12.05 -12.36
CA LEU A 621 -12.63 11.83 -13.70
C LEU A 621 -11.19 11.31 -13.62
N SER A 622 -10.84 10.34 -14.45
CA SER A 622 -9.47 9.84 -14.61
C SER A 622 -9.19 9.41 -16.05
N ASP A 623 -7.99 8.85 -16.28
CA ASP A 623 -7.49 8.45 -17.60
C ASP A 623 -8.53 7.67 -18.43
N GLY A 624 -8.60 7.98 -19.73
CA GLY A 624 -9.49 7.28 -20.66
C GLY A 624 -9.26 5.77 -20.68
N GLY A 625 -8.02 5.30 -20.49
CA GLY A 625 -7.64 3.89 -20.49
C GLY A 625 -8.19 3.07 -19.33
N HIS A 626 -8.59 3.71 -18.22
CA HIS A 626 -9.36 3.05 -17.16
C HIS A 626 -10.72 2.59 -17.65
N PHE A 627 -11.27 3.30 -18.63
CA PHE A 627 -12.32 2.81 -19.50
C PHE A 627 -11.68 1.91 -20.58
N GLU A 628 -11.23 2.47 -21.69
CA GLU A 628 -10.75 1.77 -22.89
C GLU A 628 -9.54 2.54 -23.44
N ASN A 629 -8.39 1.88 -23.64
CA ASN A 629 -7.10 2.56 -23.81
C ASN A 629 -6.72 2.85 -25.27
N THR A 630 -7.24 2.11 -26.24
CA THR A 630 -6.94 2.32 -27.67
C THR A 630 -7.49 3.64 -28.20
N GLY A 631 -8.59 4.13 -27.62
CA GLY A 631 -9.33 5.30 -28.10
C GLY A 631 -10.26 5.00 -29.27
N ALA A 632 -10.30 3.76 -29.77
CA ALA A 632 -11.14 3.37 -30.91
C ALA A 632 -12.64 3.33 -30.54
N TYR A 633 -13.00 3.17 -29.27
CA TYR A 633 -14.41 3.07 -28.84
C TYR A 633 -15.29 4.24 -29.32
N ALA A 634 -14.78 5.48 -29.26
CA ALA A 634 -15.54 6.63 -29.73
C ALA A 634 -15.71 6.66 -31.26
N LEU A 635 -14.75 6.12 -32.03
CA LEU A 635 -14.83 6.01 -33.49
C LEU A 635 -15.81 4.91 -33.92
N LEU A 636 -15.81 3.77 -33.20
CA LEU A 636 -16.79 2.71 -33.38
C LEU A 636 -18.22 3.22 -33.14
N ARG A 637 -18.42 4.05 -32.11
CA ARG A 637 -19.72 4.70 -31.84
C ARG A 637 -20.18 5.63 -32.98
N GLN A 638 -19.26 6.20 -33.75
CA GLN A 638 -19.60 6.99 -34.93
C GLN A 638 -19.79 6.15 -36.20
N GLU A 639 -19.58 4.83 -36.13
CA GLU A 639 -19.64 3.90 -37.27
C GLU A 639 -18.67 4.27 -38.41
N ALA A 640 -17.44 4.66 -38.04
CA ALA A 640 -16.38 5.01 -38.99
C ALA A 640 -16.11 3.87 -40.00
N GLU A 641 -15.78 4.25 -41.23
CA GLU A 641 -15.54 3.29 -42.32
C GLU A 641 -14.19 2.61 -42.21
N LEU A 642 -13.17 3.40 -41.88
CA LEU A 642 -11.82 2.94 -41.57
C LEU A 642 -11.40 3.52 -40.22
N ILE A 643 -10.88 2.67 -39.35
CA ILE A 643 -10.27 3.05 -38.07
C ILE A 643 -8.82 2.59 -38.07
N VAL A 644 -7.85 3.51 -38.10
CA VAL A 644 -6.44 3.18 -37.87
C VAL A 644 -6.15 3.35 -36.38
N VAL A 645 -5.63 2.31 -35.71
CA VAL A 645 -5.38 2.30 -34.27
C VAL A 645 -3.90 2.19 -33.98
N ALA A 646 -3.30 3.24 -33.43
CA ALA A 646 -1.97 3.18 -32.85
C ALA A 646 -2.06 2.61 -31.43
N ASP A 647 -1.94 1.28 -31.28
CA ASP A 647 -1.91 0.61 -29.97
C ASP A 647 -0.51 0.73 -29.34
N CYS A 648 -0.25 1.91 -28.80
CA CYS A 648 0.96 2.22 -28.09
C CYS A 648 0.96 1.72 -26.63
N GLY A 649 -0.01 0.90 -26.18
CA GLY A 649 -0.04 0.28 -24.84
C GLY A 649 1.19 -0.59 -24.56
N ALA A 650 1.65 -0.65 -23.30
CA ALA A 650 2.85 -1.41 -22.93
C ALA A 650 2.51 -2.89 -22.76
N ASP A 651 2.96 -3.70 -23.71
CA ASP A 651 2.59 -5.11 -23.81
C ASP A 651 3.82 -5.96 -24.19
N PRO A 652 4.76 -6.18 -23.24
CA PRO A 652 6.01 -6.89 -23.51
C PRO A 652 5.82 -8.35 -23.94
N ASP A 653 4.67 -8.93 -23.61
CA ASP A 653 4.29 -10.30 -23.94
C ASP A 653 3.39 -10.39 -25.19
N TYR A 654 2.99 -9.27 -25.80
CA TYR A 654 2.01 -9.18 -26.90
C TYR A 654 0.72 -9.97 -26.63
N ARG A 655 0.08 -9.69 -25.48
CA ARG A 655 -1.22 -10.28 -25.07
C ARG A 655 -2.43 -9.55 -25.65
N PHE A 656 -2.24 -8.35 -26.17
CA PHE A 656 -3.28 -7.48 -26.75
C PHE A 656 -4.49 -7.22 -25.82
N SER A 657 -4.24 -7.09 -24.51
CA SER A 657 -5.31 -6.94 -23.50
C SER A 657 -6.20 -5.70 -23.72
N ASP A 658 -5.62 -4.57 -24.14
CA ASP A 658 -6.40 -3.36 -24.45
C ASP A 658 -7.36 -3.57 -25.63
N LEU A 659 -6.92 -4.31 -26.65
CA LEU A 659 -7.73 -4.69 -27.80
C LEU A 659 -8.82 -5.69 -27.43
N GLU A 660 -8.53 -6.68 -26.58
CA GLU A 660 -9.50 -7.63 -26.05
C GLU A 660 -10.63 -6.90 -25.29
N ILE A 661 -10.27 -5.87 -24.53
CA ILE A 661 -11.20 -4.99 -23.81
C ILE A 661 -12.02 -4.12 -24.77
N LEU A 662 -11.42 -3.58 -25.84
CA LEU A 662 -12.12 -2.86 -26.91
C LEU A 662 -13.18 -3.74 -27.57
N ILE A 663 -12.80 -4.93 -28.07
CA ILE A 663 -13.70 -5.87 -28.77
C ILE A 663 -14.89 -6.25 -27.87
N ARG A 664 -14.61 -6.59 -26.61
CA ARG A 664 -15.63 -6.97 -25.64
C ARG A 664 -16.64 -5.84 -25.39
N ARG A 665 -16.18 -4.58 -25.38
CA ARG A 665 -17.04 -3.39 -25.19
C ARG A 665 -17.78 -2.99 -26.45
N ALA A 666 -17.16 -3.10 -27.62
CA ALA A 666 -17.84 -2.89 -28.90
C ALA A 666 -19.06 -3.81 -29.02
N ARG A 667 -18.90 -5.09 -28.68
CA ARG A 667 -19.97 -6.09 -28.74
C ARG A 667 -21.07 -5.86 -27.69
N ILE A 668 -20.71 -5.47 -26.46
CA ILE A 668 -21.66 -5.27 -25.35
C ILE A 668 -22.39 -3.92 -25.42
N ASP A 669 -21.67 -2.83 -25.68
CA ASP A 669 -22.20 -1.46 -25.56
C ASP A 669 -22.70 -0.88 -26.89
N LEU A 670 -22.14 -1.32 -28.02
CA LEU A 670 -22.40 -0.76 -29.35
C LEU A 670 -22.98 -1.78 -30.34
N HIS A 671 -23.14 -3.05 -29.93
CA HIS A 671 -23.50 -4.18 -30.80
C HIS A 671 -22.67 -4.29 -32.08
N ALA A 672 -21.39 -3.87 -32.02
CA ALA A 672 -20.45 -3.96 -33.12
C ALA A 672 -19.48 -5.14 -32.88
N ASP A 673 -19.36 -6.03 -33.87
CA ASP A 673 -18.43 -7.16 -33.79
C ASP A 673 -17.14 -6.88 -34.57
N ILE A 674 -16.01 -7.33 -34.05
CA ILE A 674 -14.68 -7.08 -34.62
C ILE A 674 -13.98 -8.42 -34.82
N VAL A 675 -13.69 -8.76 -36.07
CA VAL A 675 -13.09 -10.02 -36.49
C VAL A 675 -11.74 -9.75 -37.13
N PHE A 676 -10.65 -10.16 -36.47
CA PHE A 676 -9.31 -10.06 -37.02
C PHE A 676 -9.14 -10.95 -38.25
N LEU A 677 -8.30 -10.49 -39.17
CA LEU A 677 -8.05 -11.10 -40.46
C LEU A 677 -6.54 -11.27 -40.65
N LYS A 678 -6.13 -12.43 -41.16
CA LYS A 678 -4.74 -12.71 -41.57
C LYS A 678 -4.65 -12.78 -43.10
N PRO A 679 -3.52 -12.37 -43.72
CA PRO A 679 -3.32 -12.51 -45.16
C PRO A 679 -3.51 -13.96 -45.62
N CYS A 680 -4.12 -14.15 -46.79
CA CYS A 680 -4.32 -15.47 -47.39
C CYS A 680 -3.95 -15.49 -48.87
N CYS A 681 -3.59 -16.68 -49.34
CA CYS A 681 -3.32 -16.99 -50.75
C CYS A 681 -2.13 -16.21 -51.35
N ASP A 682 -1.72 -16.62 -52.56
CA ASP A 682 -0.74 -15.91 -53.39
C ASP A 682 -1.41 -14.76 -54.15
N GLY A 683 -2.14 -13.91 -53.42
CA GLY A 683 -2.61 -12.64 -53.95
C GLY A 683 -1.42 -11.71 -54.15
N ASP A 684 -1.16 -11.32 -55.41
CA ASP A 684 -0.13 -10.33 -55.76
C ASP A 684 -0.59 -8.91 -55.37
N TRP A 685 -0.50 -8.64 -54.07
CA TRP A 685 -0.74 -7.33 -53.49
C TRP A 685 0.55 -6.84 -52.84
N ALA A 686 1.12 -5.78 -53.41
CA ALA A 686 2.44 -5.24 -53.00
C ALA A 686 2.57 -4.95 -51.49
N TYR A 687 1.45 -4.68 -50.81
CA TYR A 687 1.42 -4.38 -49.37
C TYR A 687 1.26 -5.61 -48.46
N ALA A 688 1.03 -6.81 -49.01
CA ALA A 688 0.69 -7.99 -48.22
C ALA A 688 1.73 -8.36 -47.15
N GLN A 689 3.02 -8.08 -47.38
CA GLN A 689 4.10 -8.38 -46.44
C GLN A 689 4.10 -7.51 -45.17
N ALA A 690 3.43 -6.34 -45.20
CA ALA A 690 3.28 -5.47 -44.02
C ALA A 690 2.23 -6.01 -43.02
N PHE A 691 1.38 -6.94 -43.47
CA PHE A 691 0.27 -7.51 -42.71
C PHE A 691 0.60 -8.90 -42.15
N GLY A 692 -0.03 -9.26 -41.03
CA GLY A 692 0.03 -10.60 -40.47
C GLY A 692 -1.09 -10.87 -39.47
N SER A 693 -1.11 -12.08 -38.92
CA SER A 693 -1.90 -12.42 -37.72
C SER A 693 -1.41 -11.64 -36.50
N LEU A 694 -2.19 -11.61 -35.42
CA LEU A 694 -1.74 -11.01 -34.16
C LEU A 694 -0.46 -11.69 -33.59
N ASN A 695 -0.22 -12.96 -33.91
CA ASN A 695 1.05 -13.64 -33.55
C ASN A 695 2.24 -13.18 -34.38
N ASP A 696 2.03 -12.84 -35.65
CA ASP A 696 3.12 -12.41 -36.53
C ASP A 696 3.65 -11.05 -36.10
N LEU A 697 2.78 -10.16 -35.57
CA LEU A 697 3.17 -8.89 -34.96
C LEU A 697 4.06 -9.04 -33.70
N ALA A 698 3.94 -10.17 -32.99
CA ALA A 698 4.75 -10.50 -31.82
C ALA A 698 6.10 -11.16 -32.18
N SER A 699 6.30 -11.56 -33.44
CA SER A 699 7.49 -12.29 -33.87
C SER A 699 8.61 -11.35 -34.33
N THR A 700 9.81 -11.52 -33.76
CA THR A 700 11.02 -10.77 -34.16
C THR A 700 11.58 -11.19 -35.52
N SER A 701 11.06 -12.26 -36.12
CA SER A 701 11.44 -12.71 -37.47
C SER A 701 10.39 -12.38 -38.53
N SER A 702 9.34 -11.64 -38.18
CA SER A 702 8.28 -11.23 -39.10
C SER A 702 8.55 -9.82 -39.65
N GLN A 703 8.05 -9.56 -40.86
CA GLN A 703 7.93 -8.18 -41.38
C GLN A 703 6.58 -7.53 -41.06
N ALA A 704 5.62 -8.29 -40.52
CA ALA A 704 4.30 -7.78 -40.19
C ALA A 704 4.36 -6.77 -39.03
N CYS A 705 3.88 -5.56 -39.29
CA CYS A 705 3.68 -4.50 -38.28
C CYS A 705 2.22 -4.02 -38.24
N LEU A 706 1.39 -4.48 -39.18
CA LEU A 706 -0.02 -4.15 -39.31
C LEU A 706 -0.87 -5.41 -39.15
N ALA A 707 -1.98 -5.32 -38.42
CA ALA A 707 -3.04 -6.34 -38.45
C ALA A 707 -4.35 -5.70 -38.90
N LEU A 708 -5.12 -6.42 -39.71
CA LEU A 708 -6.41 -5.95 -40.21
C LEU A 708 -7.54 -6.67 -39.47
N ALA A 709 -8.64 -5.98 -39.22
CA ALA A 709 -9.89 -6.58 -38.78
C ALA A 709 -11.08 -6.00 -39.56
N ARG A 710 -12.11 -6.81 -39.76
CA ARG A 710 -13.42 -6.35 -40.21
C ARG A 710 -14.25 -5.94 -38.99
N ILE A 711 -15.01 -4.86 -39.13
CA ILE A 711 -16.02 -4.43 -38.18
C ILE A 711 -17.39 -4.64 -38.85
N ASP A 712 -18.29 -5.37 -38.20
CA ASP A 712 -19.70 -5.48 -38.59
C ASP A 712 -20.51 -4.66 -37.55
N TYR A 713 -21.10 -3.54 -37.96
CA TYR A 713 -21.80 -2.59 -37.08
C TYR A 713 -23.28 -2.92 -36.89
N ALA A 714 -23.87 -2.41 -35.79
CA ALA A 714 -25.28 -2.60 -35.44
C ALA A 714 -26.26 -2.09 -36.52
N SER A 715 -25.89 -1.05 -37.28
CA SER A 715 -26.66 -0.54 -38.43
C SER A 715 -26.66 -1.46 -39.66
N GLY A 716 -25.93 -2.58 -39.63
CA GLY A 716 -25.68 -3.44 -40.78
C GLY A 716 -24.57 -2.95 -41.71
N LEU A 717 -23.98 -1.78 -41.43
CA LEU A 717 -22.83 -1.26 -42.14
C LEU A 717 -21.55 -2.03 -41.78
N ARG A 718 -20.60 -2.08 -42.72
CA ARG A 718 -19.26 -2.66 -42.51
C ARG A 718 -18.21 -1.57 -42.35
N GLY A 719 -17.15 -1.87 -41.62
CA GLY A 719 -15.95 -1.05 -41.56
C GLY A 719 -14.70 -1.91 -41.40
N HIS A 720 -13.55 -1.26 -41.34
CA HIS A 720 -12.26 -1.91 -41.14
C HIS A 720 -11.49 -1.27 -40.00
N LEU A 721 -10.79 -2.08 -39.21
CA LEU A 721 -9.84 -1.63 -38.19
C LEU A 721 -8.43 -2.06 -38.62
N LEU A 722 -7.54 -1.09 -38.76
CA LEU A 722 -6.13 -1.30 -39.05
C LEU A 722 -5.30 -1.06 -37.79
N LEU A 723 -4.81 -2.12 -37.17
CA LEU A 723 -3.98 -2.08 -35.98
C LEU A 723 -2.52 -1.77 -36.35
N VAL A 724 -1.97 -0.74 -35.73
CA VAL A 724 -0.57 -0.33 -35.78
C VAL A 724 0.03 -0.59 -34.39
N LYS A 725 0.73 -1.72 -34.22
CA LYS A 725 1.38 -2.08 -32.95
C LYS A 725 2.86 -1.71 -33.03
N PRO A 726 3.44 -0.97 -32.05
CA PRO A 726 4.89 -0.81 -31.96
C PRO A 726 5.55 -2.19 -31.80
N ASN A 727 6.28 -2.63 -32.81
CA ASN A 727 7.06 -3.86 -32.79
C ASN A 727 8.41 -3.64 -33.49
N VAL A 728 9.29 -4.66 -33.46
CA VAL A 728 10.58 -4.64 -34.17
C VAL A 728 10.47 -5.65 -35.31
N SER A 729 10.07 -5.17 -36.48
CA SER A 729 10.12 -5.93 -37.73
C SER A 729 11.55 -6.05 -38.24
N ALA A 730 11.85 -7.09 -39.03
CA ALA A 730 13.22 -7.40 -39.44
C ALA A 730 13.88 -6.36 -40.39
N GLU A 731 13.11 -5.47 -41.03
CA GLU A 731 13.59 -4.38 -41.92
C GLU A 731 13.78 -3.01 -41.24
N LEU A 732 13.84 -2.92 -39.90
CA LEU A 732 14.05 -1.62 -39.24
C LEU A 732 15.48 -1.05 -39.40
N PRO A 733 15.62 0.29 -39.42
CA PRO A 733 16.91 0.99 -39.37
C PRO A 733 17.87 0.51 -38.28
N VAL A 734 19.18 0.54 -38.59
CA VAL A 734 20.25 -0.02 -37.74
C VAL A 734 20.37 0.63 -36.37
N ASP A 735 20.01 1.91 -36.24
CA ASP A 735 19.95 2.64 -34.97
C ASP A 735 18.85 2.08 -34.06
N LEU A 736 17.67 1.75 -34.60
CA LEU A 736 16.59 1.10 -33.85
C LEU A 736 16.94 -0.34 -33.44
N VAL A 737 17.64 -1.08 -34.31
CA VAL A 737 18.14 -2.44 -34.01
C VAL A 737 19.19 -2.38 -32.88
N ASN A 738 20.13 -1.45 -32.94
CA ASN A 738 21.13 -1.24 -31.89
C ASN A 738 20.49 -0.74 -30.58
N PHE A 739 19.49 0.15 -30.66
CA PHE A 739 18.76 0.62 -29.48
C PHE A 739 17.98 -0.52 -28.83
N LYS A 740 17.36 -1.42 -29.60
CA LYS A 740 16.72 -2.66 -29.12
C LYS A 740 17.71 -3.60 -28.44
N ALA A 741 18.91 -3.76 -28.99
CA ALA A 741 19.97 -4.58 -28.41
C ALA A 741 20.44 -4.02 -27.05
N ALA A 742 20.60 -2.69 -26.94
CA ALA A 742 20.94 -2.01 -25.69
C ALA A 742 19.76 -1.94 -24.69
N ASN A 743 18.51 -1.91 -25.18
CA ASN A 743 17.29 -1.79 -24.38
C ASN A 743 16.32 -2.94 -24.69
N PRO A 744 16.50 -4.13 -24.08
CA PRO A 744 15.73 -5.33 -24.44
C PRO A 744 14.20 -5.19 -24.33
N LEU A 745 13.69 -4.26 -23.51
CA LEU A 745 12.27 -3.97 -23.38
C LEU A 745 11.69 -3.08 -24.49
N PHE A 746 12.50 -2.38 -25.30
CA PHE A 746 12.00 -1.60 -26.44
C PHE A 746 11.28 -2.52 -27.44
N PRO A 747 10.16 -2.11 -28.08
CA PRO A 747 9.40 -0.87 -27.93
C PRO A 747 8.25 -0.99 -26.89
N GLN A 748 8.34 -1.96 -25.99
CA GLN A 748 7.36 -2.29 -24.95
C GLN A 748 7.84 -1.87 -23.54
N GLN A 749 8.65 -0.79 -23.44
CA GLN A 749 9.07 -0.24 -22.14
C GLN A 749 7.86 0.28 -21.34
N SER A 750 7.91 0.16 -20.02
CA SER A 750 6.78 0.47 -19.13
C SER A 750 6.21 1.88 -19.31
N THR A 751 4.87 2.01 -19.25
CA THR A 751 4.15 3.29 -19.19
C THR A 751 4.50 4.14 -17.97
N THR A 752 5.09 3.54 -16.93
CA THR A 752 5.49 4.26 -15.73
C THR A 752 6.73 5.15 -15.93
N ASP A 753 7.50 4.92 -16.99
CA ASP A 753 8.55 5.84 -17.39
C ASP A 753 7.92 7.04 -18.12
N GLN A 754 8.09 8.22 -17.52
CA GLN A 754 7.63 9.51 -18.05
C GLN A 754 8.78 10.49 -18.27
N PHE A 755 10.03 10.01 -18.22
CA PHE A 755 11.25 10.81 -18.22
C PHE A 755 12.20 10.43 -19.35
N PHE A 756 11.62 10.14 -20.52
CA PHE A 756 12.36 9.77 -21.73
C PHE A 756 13.56 10.70 -21.93
N ASP A 757 14.74 10.08 -21.98
CA ASP A 757 15.93 10.73 -22.49
C ASP A 757 15.85 10.90 -24.02
N GLU A 758 16.84 11.58 -24.57
CA GLU A 758 16.91 11.90 -26.00
C GLU A 758 16.93 10.63 -26.88
N ALA A 759 17.65 9.59 -26.45
CA ALA A 759 17.78 8.34 -27.19
C ALA A 759 16.47 7.53 -27.17
N GLN A 760 15.80 7.45 -26.03
CA GLN A 760 14.45 6.88 -25.92
C GLN A 760 13.47 7.66 -26.80
N TRP A 761 13.46 8.99 -26.69
CA TRP A 761 12.51 9.83 -27.44
C TRP A 761 12.70 9.67 -28.95
N GLU A 762 13.92 9.85 -29.47
CA GLU A 762 14.17 9.75 -30.91
C GLU A 762 13.92 8.31 -31.41
N SER A 763 14.23 7.27 -30.64
CA SER A 763 13.96 5.87 -31.04
C SER A 763 12.46 5.55 -31.17
N TYR A 764 11.61 6.01 -30.24
CA TYR A 764 10.15 5.84 -30.37
C TYR A 764 9.57 6.69 -31.51
N PHE A 765 10.08 7.90 -31.69
CA PHE A 765 9.67 8.80 -32.76
C PHE A 765 10.03 8.24 -34.14
N ARG A 766 11.26 7.73 -34.30
CA ARG A 766 11.73 7.04 -35.52
C ARG A 766 10.93 5.78 -35.79
N LEU A 767 10.67 4.95 -34.78
CA LEU A 767 9.86 3.73 -34.95
C LEU A 767 8.43 4.03 -35.41
N GLY A 768 7.78 5.03 -34.80
CA GLY A 768 6.45 5.48 -35.22
C GLY A 768 6.44 6.00 -36.66
N SER A 769 7.50 6.73 -37.04
CA SER A 769 7.68 7.21 -38.42
C SER A 769 7.91 6.06 -39.41
N GLU A 770 8.67 5.02 -39.04
CA GLU A 770 9.00 3.94 -39.96
C GLU A 770 7.79 3.02 -40.21
N ILE A 771 7.11 2.60 -39.14
CA ILE A 771 5.87 1.82 -39.28
C ILE A 771 4.80 2.66 -40.01
N GLY A 772 4.72 3.96 -39.71
CA GLY A 772 3.80 4.87 -40.39
C GLY A 772 4.05 5.06 -41.88
N ARG A 773 5.30 4.92 -42.37
CA ARG A 773 5.62 5.07 -43.82
C ARG A 773 4.98 3.99 -44.69
N ARG A 774 4.57 2.88 -44.09
CA ARG A 774 3.85 1.74 -44.71
C ARG A 774 2.35 2.02 -44.89
N LEU A 775 1.80 3.07 -44.26
CA LEU A 775 0.39 3.47 -44.39
C LEU A 775 0.15 4.31 -45.66
N GLU A 776 0.29 3.69 -46.83
CA GLU A 776 0.15 4.39 -48.10
C GLU A 776 -1.30 4.61 -48.53
N GLY A 777 -1.57 5.73 -49.23
CA GLY A 777 -2.91 6.08 -49.68
C GLY A 777 -3.62 5.05 -50.57
N PRO A 778 -2.94 4.38 -51.52
CA PRO A 778 -3.50 3.27 -52.28
C PRO A 778 -3.86 2.07 -51.38
N MET A 779 -3.02 1.74 -50.40
CA MET A 779 -3.28 0.66 -49.44
C MET A 779 -4.55 0.93 -48.62
N LEU A 780 -4.65 2.11 -47.99
CA LEU A 780 -5.81 2.49 -47.17
C LEU A 780 -7.11 2.53 -48.01
N SER A 781 -7.04 3.05 -49.23
CA SER A 781 -8.20 3.12 -50.13
C SER A 781 -8.62 1.73 -50.60
N ARG A 782 -7.67 0.82 -50.87
CA ARG A 782 -7.98 -0.57 -51.23
C ARG A 782 -8.65 -1.34 -50.10
N ILE A 783 -8.21 -1.11 -48.85
CA ILE A 783 -8.82 -1.72 -47.64
C ILE A 783 -10.31 -1.35 -47.54
N VAL A 784 -10.66 -0.09 -47.81
CA VAL A 784 -12.06 0.37 -47.78
C VAL A 784 -12.87 -0.18 -48.94
N GLN A 785 -12.28 -0.28 -50.15
CA GLN A 785 -12.97 -0.73 -51.36
C GLN A 785 -13.25 -2.23 -51.42
N ASP A 786 -12.21 -3.08 -51.38
CA ASP A 786 -12.37 -4.54 -51.39
C ASP A 786 -11.12 -5.30 -50.91
N THR A 787 -11.31 -6.10 -49.86
CA THR A 787 -10.31 -6.98 -49.23
C THR A 787 -10.58 -8.46 -49.48
N ARG A 788 -11.65 -8.83 -50.21
CA ARG A 788 -12.00 -10.22 -50.50
C ARG A 788 -10.89 -10.92 -51.29
N GLY A 789 -10.58 -12.16 -50.90
CA GLY A 789 -9.51 -12.96 -51.50
C GLY A 789 -8.08 -12.60 -51.07
N LEU A 790 -7.88 -11.46 -50.40
CA LEU A 790 -6.58 -11.06 -49.84
C LEU A 790 -6.40 -11.49 -48.38
N PHE A 791 -7.50 -11.67 -47.64
CA PHE A 791 -7.49 -12.05 -46.23
C PHE A 791 -8.56 -13.11 -45.89
N VAL A 792 -8.25 -13.96 -44.90
CA VAL A 792 -9.21 -14.83 -44.19
C VAL A 792 -9.31 -14.43 -42.72
N PRO A 793 -10.36 -14.83 -41.98
CA PRO A 793 -10.39 -14.70 -40.53
C PRO A 793 -9.13 -15.25 -39.86
N ASP A 794 -8.58 -14.51 -38.91
CA ASP A 794 -7.46 -14.95 -38.08
C ASP A 794 -7.96 -16.00 -37.07
N ASP A 795 -7.38 -17.19 -37.14
CA ASP A 795 -7.65 -18.33 -36.26
C ASP A 795 -6.73 -18.35 -35.03
N GLY A 796 -5.86 -17.35 -34.88
CA GLY A 796 -4.87 -17.28 -33.81
C GLY A 796 -3.67 -18.20 -34.03
N GLN A 797 -3.45 -18.72 -35.23
CA GLN A 797 -2.21 -19.37 -35.64
C GLN A 797 -1.36 -18.42 -36.49
N ALA A 798 -0.03 -18.48 -36.32
CA ALA A 798 0.90 -17.76 -37.18
C ALA A 798 0.70 -18.19 -38.65
N GLY A 799 0.89 -17.26 -39.59
CA GLY A 799 0.81 -17.58 -41.01
C GLY A 799 1.82 -18.68 -41.39
N LEU A 800 1.44 -19.56 -42.33
CA LEU A 800 2.44 -20.39 -43.01
C LEU A 800 3.46 -19.45 -43.65
N ALA A 801 4.72 -19.54 -43.22
CA ALA A 801 5.79 -18.75 -43.79
C ALA A 801 5.80 -18.96 -45.31
N ARG A 802 5.85 -17.87 -46.09
CA ARG A 802 5.98 -17.90 -47.56
C ARG A 802 7.37 -18.44 -47.92
N GLY A 803 7.53 -19.75 -47.78
CA GLY A 803 8.73 -20.49 -48.14
C GLY A 803 8.76 -20.75 -49.64
N THR A 804 9.84 -20.32 -50.28
CA THR A 804 10.21 -20.73 -51.64
C THR A 804 10.13 -22.25 -51.76
N GLY A 805 9.41 -22.73 -52.77
CA GLY A 805 8.85 -24.09 -52.76
C GLY A 805 9.87 -25.23 -52.75
N SER A 806 9.52 -26.30 -52.03
CA SER A 806 9.93 -27.68 -52.31
C SER A 806 8.93 -28.65 -51.66
N ALA A 807 8.50 -29.67 -52.40
CA ALA A 807 7.45 -30.59 -51.98
C ALA A 807 7.97 -31.71 -51.05
N ALA A 808 8.22 -31.40 -49.78
CA ALA A 808 8.52 -32.39 -48.74
C ALA A 808 8.11 -31.88 -47.34
N GLY A 809 6.85 -32.13 -46.90
CA GLY A 809 6.36 -31.50 -45.66
C GLY A 809 5.11 -32.07 -44.99
N ALA A 810 4.58 -33.22 -45.40
CA ALA A 810 3.35 -33.78 -44.80
C ALA A 810 3.54 -34.19 -43.31
N THR A 811 4.75 -34.62 -42.93
CA THR A 811 5.09 -34.98 -41.54
C THR A 811 5.45 -33.75 -40.69
N ALA A 812 6.16 -32.78 -41.26
CA ALA A 812 6.53 -31.54 -40.56
C ALA A 812 5.32 -30.67 -40.14
N ALA A 813 4.19 -30.78 -40.86
CA ALA A 813 2.96 -30.08 -40.53
C ALA A 813 2.33 -30.55 -39.20
N LEU A 814 2.40 -31.85 -38.88
CA LEU A 814 1.88 -32.38 -37.61
C LEU A 814 2.75 -31.97 -36.42
N ASP A 815 4.08 -32.07 -36.54
CA ASP A 815 5.01 -31.62 -35.49
C ASP A 815 4.93 -30.10 -35.28
N GLY A 816 4.71 -29.34 -36.36
CA GLY A 816 4.42 -27.91 -36.30
C GLY A 816 3.13 -27.58 -35.52
N ALA A 817 2.06 -28.34 -35.74
CA ALA A 817 0.78 -28.19 -35.04
C ALA A 817 0.89 -28.57 -33.55
N VAL A 818 1.55 -29.68 -33.22
CA VAL A 818 1.78 -30.07 -31.81
C VAL A 818 2.70 -29.04 -31.11
N ALA A 819 3.71 -28.53 -31.80
CA ALA A 819 4.57 -27.46 -31.30
C ALA A 819 3.86 -26.09 -31.19
N SER A 820 2.79 -25.82 -31.93
CA SER A 820 2.01 -24.58 -31.82
C SER A 820 1.03 -24.65 -30.63
N VAL A 821 0.34 -25.78 -30.44
CA VAL A 821 -0.50 -26.05 -29.25
C VAL A 821 0.35 -26.06 -27.96
N SER A 822 1.52 -26.69 -28.01
CA SER A 822 2.53 -26.65 -26.94
C SER A 822 2.99 -25.23 -26.64
N ARG A 823 3.22 -24.38 -27.64
CA ARG A 823 3.55 -22.95 -27.44
C ARG A 823 2.38 -22.17 -26.83
N LEU A 824 1.14 -22.46 -27.21
CA LEU A 824 -0.06 -21.83 -26.64
C LEU A 824 -0.22 -22.18 -25.14
N GLN A 825 0.00 -23.44 -24.76
CA GLN A 825 -0.04 -23.89 -23.37
C GLN A 825 1.22 -23.46 -22.56
N ALA A 826 2.40 -23.40 -23.19
CA ALA A 826 3.62 -22.90 -22.55
C ALA A 826 3.57 -21.39 -22.24
N ARG A 827 2.87 -20.59 -23.05
CA ARG A 827 2.56 -19.18 -22.77
C ARG A 827 1.74 -19.00 -21.47
N VAL A 828 0.95 -20.01 -21.07
CA VAL A 828 0.20 -20.02 -19.80
C VAL A 828 1.07 -20.45 -18.61
N LEU A 829 2.15 -21.21 -18.83
CA LEU A 829 2.88 -21.91 -17.77
C LEU A 829 4.33 -21.43 -17.51
N LYS A 830 4.97 -20.66 -18.40
CA LYS A 830 6.34 -20.13 -18.20
C LYS A 830 6.41 -18.70 -17.63
N ALA A 831 5.40 -18.28 -16.87
CA ALA A 831 5.29 -16.93 -16.33
C ALA A 831 6.13 -16.68 -15.04
N SER A 832 7.44 -16.90 -15.07
CA SER A 832 8.30 -16.65 -13.89
C SER A 832 9.83 -16.58 -14.15
N ALA A 833 10.33 -15.47 -14.72
CA ALA A 833 11.70 -14.98 -14.47
C ALA A 833 11.93 -13.51 -14.94
N VAL A 834 13.10 -12.95 -14.58
CA VAL A 834 13.75 -11.72 -15.10
C VAL A 834 12.97 -10.40 -15.01
N THR A 835 12.94 -9.83 -13.81
CA THR A 835 13.10 -8.39 -13.49
C THR A 835 12.80 -7.31 -14.55
N ALA A 836 11.88 -6.39 -14.20
CA ALA A 836 11.86 -5.02 -14.70
C ALA A 836 11.68 -4.06 -13.50
N SER A 837 12.60 -3.11 -13.35
CA SER A 837 12.61 -2.09 -12.30
C SER A 837 11.80 -0.85 -12.74
N ILE A 838 10.95 -0.32 -11.86
CA ILE A 838 9.94 0.68 -12.21
C ILE A 838 9.78 1.73 -11.11
N GLY A 839 9.49 2.97 -11.51
CA GLY A 839 8.74 3.92 -10.68
C GLY A 839 9.55 4.97 -9.92
N LEU A 840 10.88 5.05 -10.12
CA LEU A 840 11.71 6.05 -9.43
C LEU A 840 11.50 7.50 -9.91
N GLY A 841 10.89 7.72 -11.09
CA GLY A 841 10.85 9.03 -11.74
C GLY A 841 9.88 10.07 -11.17
N ALA A 842 8.63 9.70 -10.83
CA ALA A 842 7.58 10.70 -10.51
C ALA A 842 7.22 10.77 -9.02
N ALA A 843 7.15 9.62 -8.34
CA ALA A 843 6.90 9.56 -6.90
C ALA A 843 8.22 9.55 -6.11
N ALA A 844 9.25 8.88 -6.66
CA ALA A 844 10.48 8.69 -5.91
C ALA A 844 11.49 9.82 -6.05
N THR A 845 11.41 10.84 -6.92
CA THR A 845 12.29 12.01 -6.72
C THR A 845 11.90 12.80 -5.46
N PHE A 846 10.62 12.75 -5.06
CA PHE A 846 10.16 13.30 -3.78
C PHE A 846 10.45 12.35 -2.62
N GLY A 847 10.30 11.04 -2.84
CA GLY A 847 10.68 10.00 -1.87
C GLY A 847 12.19 9.87 -1.66
N VAL A 848 13.03 10.10 -2.67
CA VAL A 848 14.49 9.90 -2.66
C VAL A 848 15.21 11.07 -2.04
N ALA A 849 14.75 12.31 -2.18
CA ALA A 849 15.33 13.42 -1.39
C ALA A 849 15.09 13.20 0.12
N ALA A 850 13.89 12.74 0.50
CA ALA A 850 13.59 12.34 1.87
C ALA A 850 14.33 11.06 2.30
N TRP A 851 14.47 10.07 1.40
CA TRP A 851 15.25 8.86 1.65
C TRP A 851 16.72 9.19 1.81
N GLN A 852 17.32 10.07 1.00
CA GLN A 852 18.71 10.51 1.11
C GLN A 852 18.96 11.27 2.42
N GLY A 853 17.98 12.01 2.94
CA GLY A 853 18.05 12.56 4.30
C GLY A 853 17.93 11.50 5.41
N ILE A 854 17.07 10.48 5.22
CA ILE A 854 16.95 9.33 6.14
C ILE A 854 18.17 8.40 6.03
N ASP A 855 18.80 8.31 4.86
CA ASP A 855 19.96 7.49 4.58
C ASP A 855 21.23 8.20 5.03
N SER A 856 21.33 9.53 4.89
CA SER A 856 22.38 10.32 5.56
C SER A 856 22.23 10.31 7.07
N TRP A 857 20.99 10.26 7.59
CA TRP A 857 20.74 10.05 9.02
C TRP A 857 21.07 8.62 9.46
N ARG A 858 20.81 7.61 8.62
CA ARG A 858 21.20 6.21 8.89
C ARG A 858 22.69 5.97 8.75
N THR A 859 23.40 6.62 7.81
CA THR A 859 24.85 6.58 7.76
C THR A 859 25.41 7.36 8.95
N GLN A 860 24.91 8.55 9.28
CA GLN A 860 25.28 9.22 10.53
C GLN A 860 25.03 8.35 11.77
N MET A 861 23.93 7.62 11.86
CA MET A 861 23.66 6.71 12.99
C MET A 861 24.49 5.42 12.93
N ALA A 862 24.80 4.88 11.76
CA ALA A 862 25.67 3.72 11.59
C ALA A 862 27.15 4.07 11.79
N ASP A 863 27.57 5.27 11.43
CA ASP A 863 28.89 5.84 11.65
C ASP A 863 29.04 6.30 13.10
N LYS A 864 27.96 6.80 13.75
CA LYS A 864 27.89 6.98 15.21
C LYS A 864 27.98 5.64 15.94
N GLN A 865 27.22 4.63 15.53
CA GLN A 865 27.30 3.27 16.10
C GLN A 865 28.67 2.61 15.84
N ARG A 866 29.31 2.86 14.69
CA ARG A 866 30.69 2.44 14.42
C ARG A 866 31.69 3.19 15.29
N ALA A 867 31.54 4.50 15.46
CA ALA A 867 32.40 5.29 16.34
C ALA A 867 32.24 4.87 17.81
N GLU A 868 31.02 4.64 18.28
CA GLU A 868 30.69 4.06 19.59
C GLU A 868 31.31 2.66 19.74
N SER A 869 31.18 1.78 18.73
CA SER A 869 31.76 0.43 18.76
C SER A 869 33.29 0.42 18.71
N LEU A 870 33.90 1.34 17.96
CA LEU A 870 35.36 1.51 17.87
C LEU A 870 35.92 2.10 19.17
N ALA A 871 35.25 3.09 19.76
CA ALA A 871 35.59 3.63 21.08
C ALA A 871 35.45 2.55 22.16
N PHE A 872 34.39 1.73 22.13
CA PHE A 872 34.22 0.62 23.07
C PHE A 872 35.30 -0.44 22.89
N LYS A 873 35.70 -0.74 21.65
CA LYS A 873 36.81 -1.65 21.35
C LYS A 873 38.13 -1.12 21.92
N ASP A 874 38.47 0.14 21.67
CA ASP A 874 39.72 0.75 22.15
C ASP A 874 39.74 0.86 23.70
N LEU A 875 38.62 1.25 24.32
CA LEU A 875 38.46 1.22 25.78
C LEU A 875 38.63 -0.18 26.38
N THR A 876 38.03 -1.21 25.77
CA THR A 876 38.14 -2.59 26.26
C THR A 876 39.54 -3.16 26.04
N GLU A 877 40.19 -2.80 24.93
CA GLU A 877 41.57 -3.19 24.66
C GLU A 877 42.56 -2.54 25.64
N ARG A 878 42.42 -1.23 25.93
CA ARG A 878 43.20 -0.54 26.97
C ARG A 878 42.90 -1.08 28.37
N TRP A 879 41.64 -1.36 28.69
CA TRP A 879 41.26 -2.00 29.96
C TRP A 879 41.84 -3.40 30.12
N SER A 880 41.94 -4.20 29.04
CA SER A 880 42.60 -5.51 29.10
C SER A 880 44.07 -5.41 29.53
N ARG A 881 44.76 -4.31 29.17
CA ARG A 881 46.17 -4.06 29.48
C ARG A 881 46.40 -3.67 30.95
N LEU A 882 45.35 -3.36 31.72
CA LEU A 882 45.46 -3.22 33.18
C LEU A 882 45.77 -4.55 33.90
N ARG A 883 45.44 -5.70 33.29
CA ARG A 883 45.57 -7.02 33.93
C ARG A 883 46.80 -7.83 33.51
N VAL A 884 47.63 -7.30 32.61
CA VAL A 884 48.80 -8.01 32.07
C VAL A 884 50.04 -7.13 32.19
N ASN A 885 50.87 -7.39 33.21
CA ASN A 885 52.25 -6.92 33.44
C ASN A 885 52.78 -5.78 32.53
N ALA A 886 52.09 -4.64 32.53
CA ALA A 886 52.50 -3.45 31.79
C ALA A 886 53.53 -2.64 32.62
N PRO A 887 54.45 -1.91 31.99
CA PRO A 887 55.40 -1.06 32.71
C PRO A 887 54.66 -0.02 33.57
N PRO A 888 55.13 0.25 34.81
CA PRO A 888 54.39 1.08 35.76
C PRO A 888 54.29 2.53 35.31
N GLY A 889 53.06 3.02 35.10
CA GLY A 889 52.72 4.42 34.84
C GLY A 889 51.96 4.69 33.52
N GLU A 890 52.10 3.84 32.50
CA GLU A 890 51.49 4.12 31.18
C GLU A 890 50.08 3.52 30.98
N ALA A 891 49.76 2.39 31.61
CA ALA A 891 48.48 1.70 31.37
C ALA A 891 47.26 2.41 31.99
N PRO A 892 47.26 2.82 33.28
CA PRO A 892 46.10 3.47 33.89
C PRO A 892 45.91 4.90 33.36
N SER A 893 47.00 5.65 33.19
CA SER A 893 47.01 6.99 32.60
C SER A 893 46.43 7.03 31.17
N SER A 894 46.82 6.07 30.31
CA SER A 894 46.32 5.93 28.94
C SER A 894 44.83 5.59 28.89
N LEU A 895 44.34 4.70 29.75
CA LEU A 895 42.91 4.39 29.86
C LEU A 895 42.11 5.58 30.42
N ALA A 896 42.65 6.29 31.41
CA ALA A 896 42.00 7.45 32.00
C ALA A 896 41.86 8.62 31.00
N GLY A 897 42.89 8.88 30.20
CA GLY A 897 42.83 9.87 29.13
C GLY A 897 41.77 9.54 28.08
N GLU A 898 41.66 8.27 27.68
CA GLU A 898 40.67 7.83 26.70
C GLU A 898 39.24 7.82 27.27
N LEU A 899 39.07 7.51 28.56
CA LEU A 899 37.79 7.64 29.27
C LEU A 899 37.32 9.09 29.38
N LEU A 900 38.21 10.03 29.72
CA LEU A 900 37.90 11.46 29.74
C LEU A 900 37.51 11.97 28.34
N ARG A 901 38.28 11.61 27.31
CA ARG A 901 38.01 11.95 25.90
C ARG A 901 36.67 11.40 25.41
N THR A 902 36.36 10.15 25.75
CA THR A 902 35.10 9.50 25.38
C THR A 902 33.91 10.07 26.18
N GLY A 903 34.14 10.41 27.46
CA GLY A 903 33.14 11.03 28.32
C GLY A 903 32.70 12.40 27.82
N ASP A 904 33.64 13.29 27.49
CA ASP A 904 33.35 14.64 26.97
C ASP A 904 32.58 14.59 25.61
N LEU A 905 32.91 13.61 24.77
CA LEU A 905 32.21 13.35 23.50
C LEU A 905 30.77 12.82 23.67
N LEU A 906 30.52 11.98 24.67
CA LEU A 906 29.25 11.22 24.81
C LEU A 906 28.33 11.71 25.93
N CYS A 907 28.80 12.55 26.85
CA CYS A 907 28.08 12.92 28.06
C CYS A 907 27.96 14.45 28.25
N ARG A 908 27.52 15.15 27.20
CA ARG A 908 27.17 16.57 27.28
C ARG A 908 25.96 16.79 28.19
N GLN A 909 25.91 17.94 28.87
CA GLN A 909 24.77 18.31 29.73
C GLN A 909 23.43 18.13 29.01
N GLY A 910 22.54 17.33 29.62
CA GLY A 910 21.19 17.06 29.11
C GLY A 910 21.02 15.79 28.26
N SER A 911 22.07 15.01 28.00
CA SER A 911 21.94 13.66 27.40
C SER A 911 21.88 12.55 28.45
N ASP A 912 21.09 11.51 28.22
CA ASP A 912 21.03 10.31 29.07
C ASP A 912 22.42 9.68 29.26
N ASN A 913 22.76 9.27 30.49
CA ASN A 913 24.08 8.70 30.85
C ASN A 913 24.37 7.37 30.12
N PHE A 914 24.90 7.45 28.90
CA PHE A 914 25.17 6.30 28.03
C PHE A 914 26.01 5.21 28.72
N MET A 915 27.07 5.59 29.44
CA MET A 915 27.96 4.65 30.14
C MET A 915 27.27 3.90 31.29
N ALA A 916 26.22 4.47 31.90
CA ALA A 916 25.47 3.81 32.98
C ALA A 916 24.54 2.69 32.47
N ASN A 917 24.22 2.67 31.18
CA ASN A 917 23.35 1.65 30.57
C ASN A 917 24.05 0.29 30.37
N PHE A 918 25.38 0.23 30.39
CA PHE A 918 26.16 -0.98 30.16
C PHE A 918 26.97 -1.38 31.41
N ARG A 919 26.64 -2.54 31.99
CA ARG A 919 27.31 -3.07 33.20
C ARG A 919 28.84 -3.23 33.04
N LEU A 920 29.33 -3.44 31.83
CA LEU A 920 30.76 -3.54 31.54
C LEU A 920 31.44 -2.16 31.59
N SER A 921 30.83 -1.12 31.02
CA SER A 921 31.36 0.24 31.05
C SER A 921 31.53 0.78 32.47
N VAL A 922 30.54 0.54 33.33
CA VAL A 922 30.62 0.90 34.76
C VAL A 922 31.83 0.24 35.42
N ARG A 923 32.06 -1.06 35.18
CA ARG A 923 33.26 -1.77 35.69
C ARG A 923 34.57 -1.24 35.08
N ILE A 924 34.60 -0.88 33.80
CA ILE A 924 35.79 -0.30 33.17
C ILE A 924 36.15 1.04 33.85
N VAL A 925 35.16 1.88 34.15
CA VAL A 925 35.35 3.15 34.87
C VAL A 925 35.80 2.91 36.32
N ASP A 926 35.17 1.98 37.04
CA ASP A 926 35.54 1.64 38.42
C ASP A 926 36.94 1.05 38.54
N ASP A 927 37.30 0.10 37.66
CA ASP A 927 38.64 -0.50 37.58
C ASP A 927 39.68 0.59 37.24
N ALA A 928 39.39 1.49 36.27
CA ALA A 928 40.27 2.59 35.91
C ALA A 928 40.47 3.60 37.05
N LYS A 929 39.39 4.02 37.73
CA LYS A 929 39.48 4.89 38.91
C LYS A 929 40.22 4.22 40.07
N THR A 930 40.16 2.90 40.19
CA THR A 930 40.89 2.16 41.23
C THR A 930 42.38 2.09 40.90
N ALA A 931 42.74 1.72 39.66
CA ALA A 931 44.12 1.70 39.20
C ALA A 931 44.78 3.10 39.26
N CYS A 932 44.07 4.17 38.88
CA CYS A 932 44.57 5.54 39.02
C CYS A 932 44.76 5.96 40.48
N ARG A 933 43.89 5.53 41.42
CA ARG A 933 44.07 5.79 42.85
C ARG A 933 45.32 5.10 43.39
N GLU A 934 45.59 3.86 42.97
CA GLU A 934 46.81 3.15 43.32
C GLU A 934 48.07 3.80 42.74
N GLU A 935 48.02 4.27 41.48
CA GLU A 935 49.14 4.97 40.83
C GLU A 935 49.49 6.27 41.58
N LEU A 936 48.48 7.09 41.90
CA LEU A 936 48.65 8.33 42.67
C LEU A 936 49.11 8.08 44.11
N ALA A 937 48.62 7.02 44.78
CA ALA A 937 49.06 6.65 46.12
C ALA A 937 50.53 6.17 46.14
N ARG A 938 50.97 5.43 45.12
CA ARG A 938 52.38 5.01 44.97
C ARG A 938 53.30 6.19 44.65
N ALA A 939 52.77 7.25 44.02
CA ALA A 939 53.53 8.46 43.70
C ALA A 939 53.75 9.40 44.90
N ASN A 940 52.95 9.30 45.99
CA ASN A 940 52.93 10.32 47.05
C ASN A 940 52.86 9.75 48.50
N PRO A 941 53.95 9.19 49.04
CA PRO A 941 53.97 8.53 50.36
C PRO A 941 54.40 9.47 51.52
N ALA A 942 53.60 10.48 51.86
CA ALA A 942 53.74 11.26 53.12
C ALA A 942 52.47 12.06 53.45
N GLY A 943 51.98 12.03 54.70
CA GLY A 943 50.85 12.90 55.10
C GLY A 943 50.08 12.61 56.41
N GLU A 944 50.79 12.37 57.53
CA GLU A 944 50.35 12.64 58.95
C GLU A 944 49.06 11.96 59.50
N THR A 945 48.86 11.69 60.80
CA THR A 945 49.34 12.24 62.10
C THR A 945 49.53 11.09 63.15
N GLY A 946 50.29 11.18 64.25
CA GLY A 946 51.18 12.24 64.77
C GLY A 946 51.82 11.93 66.15
N THR A 947 52.64 12.89 66.63
CA THR A 947 53.10 13.18 68.04
C THR A 947 54.02 12.24 68.87
N ALA A 948 55.18 12.80 69.27
CA ALA A 948 56.07 12.52 70.44
C ALA A 948 56.77 11.13 70.57
N SER A 949 58.00 10.95 71.10
CA SER A 949 59.03 11.83 71.71
C SER A 949 60.45 11.18 71.57
N PRO A 950 61.60 11.84 71.93
CA PRO A 950 62.90 11.50 71.34
C PRO A 950 63.95 10.74 72.21
N VAL A 951 64.54 9.67 71.64
CA VAL A 951 65.89 9.04 71.91
C VAL A 951 66.27 8.22 70.65
N GLY A 952 67.52 8.00 70.18
CA GLY A 952 68.82 8.62 70.49
C GLY A 952 70.05 7.76 70.06
N ALA A 953 71.05 8.38 69.41
CA ALA A 953 72.44 7.91 69.11
C ALA A 953 72.74 6.69 68.17
N GLY A 954 73.62 6.93 67.17
CA GLY A 954 74.48 5.95 66.46
C GLY A 954 73.86 5.15 65.30
N GLY A 955 74.54 4.85 64.17
CA GLY A 955 75.83 5.29 63.63
C GLY A 955 76.36 4.37 62.50
N ALA A 956 76.86 4.95 61.39
CA ALA A 956 77.58 4.29 60.26
C ALA A 956 76.85 3.16 59.47
N ALA A 957 77.27 2.70 58.28
CA ALA A 957 77.87 3.31 57.07
C ALA A 957 77.80 2.25 55.93
N GLY A 958 77.65 2.63 54.64
CA GLY A 958 77.76 1.65 53.53
C GLY A 958 77.08 2.01 52.19
N SER A 959 77.90 2.36 51.20
CA SER A 959 77.62 2.53 49.76
C SER A 959 77.15 1.25 49.03
N ALA A 960 76.69 1.23 47.77
CA ALA A 960 76.02 2.19 46.86
C ALA A 960 75.77 1.47 45.49
N SER A 961 74.66 1.72 44.80
CA SER A 961 74.49 1.46 43.35
C SER A 961 73.30 2.26 42.78
N ALA A 962 73.22 2.42 41.46
CA ALA A 962 72.57 3.54 40.78
C ALA A 962 71.05 3.37 40.43
N VAL A 963 70.47 4.51 40.03
CA VAL A 963 69.04 4.84 39.86
C VAL A 963 68.35 4.13 38.67
N PRO A 964 66.99 4.08 38.63
CA PRO A 964 66.29 4.98 37.69
C PRO A 964 65.14 5.81 38.30
N ALA A 965 64.76 6.87 37.57
CA ALA A 965 64.07 8.05 38.10
C ALA A 965 62.60 7.85 38.57
N LYS A 966 62.17 8.70 39.51
CA LYS A 966 60.77 8.82 39.96
C LYS A 966 59.90 9.44 38.86
N LEU A 967 58.84 8.75 38.44
CA LEU A 967 57.75 9.37 37.68
C LEU A 967 56.93 10.31 38.59
N GLY A 968 56.52 11.46 38.04
CA GLY A 968 55.50 12.31 38.65
C GLY A 968 54.08 11.79 38.38
N PRO A 969 53.06 12.27 39.12
CA PRO A 969 51.69 11.76 39.00
C PRO A 969 51.04 12.09 37.65
N SER A 970 50.34 11.10 37.08
CA SER A 970 49.60 11.22 35.82
C SER A 970 48.48 12.28 35.87
N PRO A 971 48.52 13.32 35.00
CA PRO A 971 47.47 14.35 34.95
C PRO A 971 46.09 13.79 34.56
N ALA A 972 46.06 12.77 33.70
CA ALA A 972 44.83 12.12 33.26
C ALA A 972 44.16 11.34 34.40
N CYS A 973 44.95 10.65 35.24
CA CYS A 973 44.43 9.98 36.43
C CYS A 973 43.91 10.98 37.47
N ALA A 974 44.61 12.09 37.69
CA ALA A 974 44.15 13.15 38.58
C ALA A 974 42.80 13.73 38.12
N ARG A 975 42.64 14.06 36.82
CA ARG A 975 41.40 14.62 36.26
C ARG A 975 40.25 13.61 36.17
N LEU A 976 40.50 12.31 36.07
CA LEU A 976 39.45 11.28 36.14
C LEU A 976 38.88 11.11 37.56
N LEU A 977 39.70 11.36 38.58
CA LEU A 977 39.34 11.25 40.00
C LEU A 977 38.76 12.53 40.60
N ASP A 978 39.01 13.67 39.96
CA ASP A 978 38.38 14.95 40.26
C ASP A 978 36.84 14.86 40.16
N ALA A 979 36.15 15.21 41.24
CA ALA A 979 34.69 15.19 41.33
C ALA A 979 34.03 16.31 40.52
N GLU A 980 34.75 17.40 40.25
CA GLU A 980 34.29 18.55 39.46
C GLU A 980 34.89 18.53 38.04
N ASN A 981 35.23 17.35 37.53
CA ASN A 981 35.82 17.22 36.19
C ASN A 981 34.88 17.62 35.03
N GLY A 982 33.59 17.83 35.31
CA GLY A 982 32.58 18.33 34.37
C GLY A 982 31.85 17.27 33.56
N ILE A 983 32.08 15.98 33.84
CA ILE A 983 31.54 14.85 33.05
C ILE A 983 30.66 13.96 33.94
N ASP A 984 29.38 14.33 34.06
CA ASP A 984 28.40 13.73 34.99
C ASP A 984 28.30 12.19 34.89
N CYS A 985 28.45 11.63 33.68
CA CYS A 985 28.30 10.19 33.43
C CYS A 985 29.48 9.34 33.94
N LEU A 986 30.61 9.96 34.29
CA LEU A 986 31.78 9.29 34.87
C LEU A 986 31.77 9.36 36.40
N GLN A 987 30.77 9.99 37.02
CA GLN A 987 30.65 10.12 38.47
C GLN A 987 29.60 9.15 39.04
N ALA A 988 29.67 8.91 40.36
CA ALA A 988 28.74 8.00 41.03
C ALA A 988 27.29 8.55 40.98
N PRO A 989 26.28 7.74 40.65
CA PRO A 989 24.92 8.23 40.44
C PRO A 989 24.26 8.69 41.74
N VAL A 990 23.83 9.95 41.78
CA VAL A 990 23.01 10.51 42.86
C VAL A 990 21.56 10.03 42.70
N ALA A 991 21.06 9.27 43.68
CA ALA A 991 19.68 8.81 43.69
C ALA A 991 18.69 9.96 43.96
N ARG A 992 17.66 10.11 43.12
CA ARG A 992 16.55 11.07 43.34
C ARG A 992 15.28 10.38 43.82
N ALA A 993 14.47 11.14 44.55
CA ALA A 993 13.35 10.68 45.37
C ALA A 993 12.10 10.23 44.59
N CYS A 994 11.20 9.55 45.31
CA CYS A 994 9.99 8.91 44.80
C CYS A 994 8.77 9.85 44.84
N ALA A 995 7.85 9.68 43.89
CA ALA A 995 6.61 10.47 43.72
C ALA A 995 5.38 9.53 43.64
N PRO A 996 4.22 9.86 44.27
CA PRO A 996 3.19 8.88 44.62
C PRO A 996 2.01 8.79 43.62
N ARG A 997 1.07 7.88 43.88
CA ARG A 997 -0.27 7.89 43.26
C ARG A 997 -1.35 7.25 44.14
N TYR A 998 -2.60 7.54 43.78
CA TYR A 998 -3.84 7.55 44.57
C TYR A 998 -4.98 7.07 43.63
N TRP A 999 -5.99 6.26 44.00
CA TRP A 999 -6.37 5.66 45.29
C TRP A 999 -7.26 4.39 45.06
N GLY A 1000 -7.60 3.64 46.11
CA GLY A 1000 -9.02 3.41 46.43
C GLY A 1000 -9.69 2.03 46.23
N HIS A 1001 -9.25 1.15 45.32
CA HIS A 1001 -9.84 -0.21 45.26
C HIS A 1001 -8.85 -1.26 44.70
N ASP A 1002 -8.82 -2.43 45.33
CA ASP A 1002 -7.94 -3.55 44.95
C ASP A 1002 -8.55 -4.38 43.80
N TYR A 1003 -7.72 -4.68 42.79
CA TYR A 1003 -8.02 -5.56 41.65
C TYR A 1003 -7.14 -6.83 41.62
N SER A 1004 -6.30 -7.03 42.64
CA SER A 1004 -5.46 -8.22 42.83
C SER A 1004 -6.06 -9.23 43.82
N GLY A 1005 -7.01 -8.80 44.66
CA GLY A 1005 -7.56 -9.58 45.77
C GLY A 1005 -6.54 -9.88 46.87
N ARG A 1006 -5.47 -9.08 46.97
CA ARG A 1006 -4.26 -9.35 47.75
C ARG A 1006 -3.51 -8.09 48.22
N THR A 1007 -4.18 -7.15 48.86
CA THR A 1007 -3.46 -6.28 49.83
C THR A 1007 -3.33 -6.97 51.19
N GLY A 1008 -2.19 -7.63 51.41
CA GLY A 1008 -1.54 -7.70 52.72
C GLY A 1008 -0.48 -6.60 52.78
N SER A 1009 -0.39 -5.86 53.87
CA SER A 1009 0.27 -4.54 53.91
C SER A 1009 1.82 -4.53 53.99
N GLN A 1010 2.38 -3.33 53.79
CA GLN A 1010 3.62 -2.79 54.42
C GLN A 1010 5.02 -2.87 53.76
N HIS A 1011 5.23 -3.33 52.51
CA HIS A 1011 6.59 -3.32 51.92
C HIS A 1011 6.71 -2.62 50.55
N ASN A 1012 6.80 -1.28 50.59
CA ASN A 1012 7.14 -0.44 49.42
C ASN A 1012 8.66 -0.28 49.28
N CYS A 1013 9.32 -1.22 48.57
CA CYS A 1013 10.51 -1.01 47.72
C CYS A 1013 11.16 -2.36 47.38
N ILE A 1014 11.29 -2.68 46.09
CA ILE A 1014 12.40 -3.44 45.48
C ILE A 1014 12.28 -3.24 43.97
N GLY A 1015 13.39 -2.85 43.33
CA GLY A 1015 13.43 -2.66 41.88
C GLY A 1015 13.90 -3.91 41.14
N GLN A 1016 13.20 -4.27 40.07
CA GLN A 1016 13.79 -4.94 38.90
C GLN A 1016 13.16 -4.41 37.62
N GLN A 1017 13.97 -4.28 36.57
CA GLN A 1017 13.53 -3.87 35.23
C GLN A 1017 12.73 -4.99 34.54
N PRO A 1018 11.71 -4.68 33.73
CA PRO A 1018 11.25 -5.59 32.68
C PRO A 1018 12.22 -5.53 31.50
N GLY A 1019 12.85 -6.66 31.20
CA GLY A 1019 13.69 -6.81 30.00
C GLY A 1019 12.89 -6.68 28.70
N ILE A 1020 13.61 -6.40 27.61
CA ILE A 1020 13.05 -6.21 26.26
C ILE A 1020 12.31 -7.48 25.81
N ALA A 1021 10.98 -7.42 25.75
CA ALA A 1021 10.16 -8.47 25.17
C ALA A 1021 10.21 -8.38 23.64
N THR A 1022 10.66 -9.45 22.98
CA THR A 1022 10.74 -9.51 21.52
C THR A 1022 9.36 -9.47 20.86
N PHE A 1023 9.29 -8.84 19.69
CA PHE A 1023 8.08 -8.58 18.89
C PHE A 1023 7.20 -9.84 18.64
N PHE A 1024 7.81 -11.03 18.56
CA PHE A 1024 7.09 -12.30 18.41
C PHE A 1024 6.46 -12.83 19.71
N GLY A 1025 6.96 -12.46 20.89
CA GLY A 1025 6.33 -12.81 22.17
C GLY A 1025 5.01 -12.06 22.38
N ALA A 1026 4.97 -10.78 22.00
CA ALA A 1026 3.77 -9.96 22.07
C ALA A 1026 2.62 -10.50 21.19
N MET A 1027 2.92 -10.97 19.98
CA MET A 1027 1.88 -11.50 19.08
C MET A 1027 1.25 -12.81 19.60
N ARG A 1028 1.97 -13.60 20.40
CA ARG A 1028 1.43 -14.83 21.02
C ARG A 1028 0.54 -14.53 22.25
N GLN A 1029 0.77 -13.42 22.94
CA GLN A 1029 -0.11 -12.96 24.04
C GLN A 1029 -1.36 -12.21 23.54
N LEU A 1030 -1.26 -11.51 22.40
CA LEU A 1030 -2.38 -10.80 21.76
C LEU A 1030 -3.56 -11.70 21.32
N VAL A 1031 -3.38 -13.02 21.31
CA VAL A 1031 -4.44 -14.00 20.99
C VAL A 1031 -5.10 -14.58 22.26
N ILE A 1032 -4.54 -14.35 23.45
CA ILE A 1032 -4.93 -15.08 24.69
C ILE A 1032 -5.24 -14.16 25.90
N ALA A 1033 -4.88 -12.87 25.90
CA ALA A 1033 -5.16 -11.97 27.05
C ALA A 1033 -5.72 -10.59 26.64
N PRO A 1034 -6.85 -10.13 27.22
CA PRO A 1034 -7.41 -8.81 26.95
C PRO A 1034 -6.81 -7.69 27.84
N PHE A 1035 -6.30 -6.66 27.17
CA PHE A 1035 -6.25 -5.23 27.55
C PHE A 1035 -5.59 -4.79 28.87
N ALA A 1036 -4.48 -4.08 28.73
CA ALA A 1036 -4.01 -3.08 29.68
C ALA A 1036 -3.38 -1.88 28.94
N VAL A 1037 -3.70 -0.66 29.38
CA VAL A 1037 -3.17 0.62 28.88
C VAL A 1037 -2.75 1.45 30.08
N ARG A 1038 -1.56 2.07 30.10
CA ARG A 1038 -0.93 2.52 31.35
C ARG A 1038 -0.43 3.96 31.31
N PHE A 1039 -1.18 4.92 31.88
CA PHE A 1039 -0.69 6.31 31.94
C PHE A 1039 -0.71 7.04 33.27
N ARG A 1040 0.39 7.79 33.47
CA ARG A 1040 0.74 8.60 34.62
C ARG A 1040 0.59 10.09 34.30
N ASN A 1041 0.19 10.82 35.35
CA ASN A 1041 0.07 12.27 35.37
C ASN A 1041 1.21 12.88 36.21
N VAL A 1042 1.28 14.21 36.16
CA VAL A 1042 2.08 15.12 37.00
C VAL A 1042 1.37 15.37 38.35
N GLU A 1043 2.12 15.81 39.37
CA GLU A 1043 1.69 16.03 40.77
C GLU A 1043 1.27 17.47 41.12
N MET A 1044 0.56 17.62 42.25
CA MET A 1044 0.72 18.72 43.24
C MET A 1044 0.34 18.21 44.66
N GLU A 1045 0.79 18.92 45.69
CA GLU A 1045 0.98 18.46 47.09
C GLU A 1045 -0.22 18.65 48.06
N THR A 1046 -0.24 17.97 49.22
CA THR A 1046 -0.24 18.59 50.60
C THR A 1046 -0.36 17.60 51.81
N MET A 1047 0.51 17.83 52.82
CA MET A 1047 0.56 17.61 54.30
C MET A 1047 -0.30 16.58 55.12
N VAL A 1048 0.34 15.49 55.62
CA VAL A 1048 0.87 15.19 57.01
C VAL A 1048 -0.03 15.09 58.31
N ASP A 1049 0.40 14.16 59.21
CA ASP A 1049 0.07 13.85 60.65
C ASP A 1049 -1.17 12.97 61.01
N ALA A 1050 -1.20 12.03 61.99
CA ALA A 1050 -0.17 11.33 62.82
C ALA A 1050 -0.76 9.99 63.42
N ALA A 1051 0.02 9.16 64.13
CA ALA A 1051 -0.35 7.82 64.70
C ALA A 1051 -0.32 7.81 66.27
N PRO A 1052 -0.42 6.68 67.08
CA PRO A 1052 -0.57 5.23 66.79
C PRO A 1052 -1.45 4.35 67.77
N ALA A 1053 -1.41 2.99 67.59
CA ALA A 1053 -1.35 1.89 68.60
C ALA A 1053 -2.53 0.89 68.89
N ALA A 1054 -2.26 -0.39 68.57
CA ALA A 1054 -2.50 -1.70 69.26
C ALA A 1054 -3.87 -2.20 69.82
N ALA A 1055 -4.23 -3.48 69.51
CA ALA A 1055 -4.50 -4.57 70.50
C ALA A 1055 -4.95 -5.95 69.93
N ALA A 1056 -4.38 -7.03 70.49
CA ALA A 1056 -4.93 -8.38 70.83
C ALA A 1056 -5.54 -9.38 69.80
N ALA A 1057 -5.37 -10.69 70.12
CA ALA A 1057 -5.97 -11.87 69.48
C ALA A 1057 -6.57 -12.83 70.54
N PRO A 1058 -7.54 -13.70 70.16
CA PRO A 1058 -7.47 -15.16 70.40
C PRO A 1058 -8.09 -15.98 69.22
N ALA A 1059 -8.07 -17.33 69.09
CA ALA A 1059 -7.27 -18.45 69.62
C ALA A 1059 -7.58 -19.72 68.75
N ALA A 1060 -7.10 -20.93 69.10
CA ALA A 1060 -7.39 -22.20 68.39
C ALA A 1060 -7.47 -23.41 69.35
N PRO A 1061 -8.18 -24.49 68.98
CA PRO A 1061 -7.59 -25.86 68.98
C PRO A 1061 -8.12 -26.75 67.82
N GLY A 1062 -7.51 -27.89 67.43
CA GLY A 1062 -6.25 -28.53 67.84
C GLY A 1062 -6.11 -29.97 67.26
N ALA A 1063 -4.90 -30.55 67.31
CA ALA A 1063 -4.52 -31.96 67.03
C ALA A 1063 -4.79 -32.52 65.59
N ALA A 1064 -3.93 -33.31 64.93
CA ALA A 1064 -2.52 -33.73 65.11
C ALA A 1064 -2.00 -34.19 63.71
N ALA A 1065 -0.78 -34.68 63.43
CA ALA A 1065 0.38 -35.10 64.24
C ALA A 1065 1.70 -34.91 63.44
N ALA A 1066 2.79 -35.58 63.85
CA ALA A 1066 4.06 -35.77 63.11
C ALA A 1066 4.50 -37.25 63.26
N PRO A 1067 5.38 -37.85 62.41
CA PRO A 1067 6.80 -37.45 62.35
C PRO A 1067 7.58 -37.73 61.01
N SER A 1068 8.87 -37.40 61.05
CA SER A 1068 10.00 -38.13 60.43
C SER A 1068 10.25 -38.16 58.91
N ALA A 1069 11.33 -37.45 58.52
CA ALA A 1069 12.45 -37.82 57.63
C ALA A 1069 12.34 -38.92 56.54
N ALA A 1070 12.83 -38.52 55.35
CA ALA A 1070 13.66 -39.28 54.39
C ALA A 1070 13.23 -40.69 53.91
N VAL A 1071 12.77 -40.76 52.65
CA VAL A 1071 12.80 -41.96 51.80
C VAL A 1071 13.27 -41.56 50.39
N ALA A 1072 14.01 -42.43 49.70
CA ALA A 1072 14.58 -42.21 48.38
C ALA A 1072 13.84 -42.99 47.27
N ASP A 1073 14.03 -42.52 46.02
CA ASP A 1073 13.79 -43.23 44.75
C ASP A 1073 12.30 -43.50 44.37
N PRO A 1074 11.95 -43.78 43.09
CA PRO A 1074 12.61 -44.76 42.22
C PRO A 1074 13.05 -44.29 40.83
N ALA A 1075 14.15 -44.87 40.36
CA ALA A 1075 14.55 -44.89 38.96
C ALA A 1075 13.50 -45.59 38.06
N ALA A 1076 13.22 -45.00 36.90
CA ALA A 1076 12.35 -45.60 35.88
C ALA A 1076 12.95 -46.87 35.25
N PRO A 1077 12.14 -47.86 34.85
CA PRO A 1077 12.62 -49.14 34.35
C PRO A 1077 13.36 -49.00 33.01
N ARG A 1078 14.53 -49.64 32.89
CA ARG A 1078 15.22 -49.83 31.62
C ARG A 1078 14.48 -50.87 30.79
N VAL A 1079 13.70 -50.43 29.82
CA VAL A 1079 13.16 -51.30 28.76
C VAL A 1079 14.29 -51.65 27.81
N THR A 1080 14.70 -52.92 27.76
CA THR A 1080 15.66 -53.39 26.74
C THR A 1080 15.00 -53.36 25.36
N PRO A 1081 15.51 -52.59 24.38
CA PRO A 1081 14.89 -52.54 23.06
C PRO A 1081 15.05 -53.88 22.35
N GLY A 1082 13.93 -54.46 21.89
CA GLY A 1082 13.94 -55.71 21.13
C GLY A 1082 14.59 -55.54 19.74
N PRO A 1083 15.08 -56.63 19.12
CA PRO A 1083 15.93 -56.60 17.92
C PRO A 1083 15.26 -56.05 16.63
N GLN A 1084 14.00 -55.63 16.67
CA GLN A 1084 13.27 -55.04 15.54
C GLN A 1084 12.54 -53.72 15.89
N SER A 1085 12.95 -53.04 16.98
CA SER A 1085 12.28 -51.83 17.51
C SER A 1085 12.20 -50.64 16.53
N CYS A 1086 12.98 -50.66 15.43
CA CYS A 1086 13.01 -49.63 14.39
C CYS A 1086 12.84 -50.20 12.97
N GLN A 1087 12.26 -51.40 12.80
CA GLN A 1087 12.12 -52.04 11.49
C GLN A 1087 11.40 -51.15 10.47
N GLY A 1088 12.03 -50.90 9.33
CA GLY A 1088 11.50 -50.07 8.25
C GLY A 1088 11.68 -48.55 8.42
N VAL A 1089 12.24 -48.09 9.54
CA VAL A 1089 12.50 -46.67 9.79
C VAL A 1089 13.83 -46.23 9.16
N ARG A 1090 13.83 -45.06 8.50
CA ARG A 1090 15.05 -44.42 7.97
C ARG A 1090 15.55 -43.37 8.96
N VAL A 1091 16.82 -43.48 9.35
CA VAL A 1091 17.47 -42.58 10.32
C VAL A 1091 18.53 -41.76 9.59
N TYR A 1092 18.25 -40.47 9.36
CA TYR A 1092 19.19 -39.54 8.74
C TYR A 1092 19.99 -38.83 9.83
N THR A 1093 21.33 -38.86 9.74
CA THR A 1093 22.21 -38.18 10.69
C THR A 1093 22.75 -36.89 10.08
N GLN A 1094 22.52 -35.75 10.74
CA GLN A 1094 22.98 -34.43 10.33
C GLN A 1094 24.14 -33.95 11.21
N ILE A 1095 25.22 -33.48 10.57
CA ILE A 1095 26.44 -32.98 11.24
C ILE A 1095 26.88 -31.61 10.70
N PHE A 1096 27.64 -30.86 11.50
CA PHE A 1096 28.08 -29.49 11.18
C PHE A 1096 29.57 -29.40 10.81
N GLY A 1097 30.07 -30.39 10.10
CA GLY A 1097 31.43 -30.45 9.56
C GLY A 1097 32.05 -31.84 9.67
N PRO A 1098 33.19 -32.10 9.01
CA PRO A 1098 33.79 -33.43 8.93
C PRO A 1098 34.30 -33.98 10.28
N ALA A 1099 34.58 -33.12 11.26
CA ALA A 1099 35.06 -33.53 12.59
C ALA A 1099 34.05 -34.43 13.34
N ASP A 1100 32.76 -34.16 13.17
CA ASP A 1100 31.67 -34.93 13.81
C ASP A 1100 31.40 -36.27 13.11
N SER A 1101 31.94 -36.47 11.89
CA SER A 1101 31.64 -37.63 11.05
C SER A 1101 32.13 -38.96 11.66
N ALA A 1102 33.27 -38.95 12.35
CA ALA A 1102 33.82 -40.15 12.99
C ALA A 1102 32.93 -40.61 14.16
N ALA A 1103 32.38 -39.66 14.94
CA ALA A 1103 31.47 -39.97 16.03
C ALA A 1103 30.09 -40.43 15.50
N ALA A 1104 29.58 -39.77 14.47
CA ALA A 1104 28.32 -40.14 13.81
C ALA A 1104 28.36 -41.53 13.14
N GLU A 1105 29.50 -41.95 12.59
CA GLU A 1105 29.64 -43.28 11.96
C GLU A 1105 29.52 -44.42 12.99
N GLY A 1106 29.97 -44.17 14.23
CA GLY A 1106 29.87 -45.12 15.36
C GLY A 1106 28.43 -45.49 15.76
N PHE A 1107 27.42 -44.69 15.41
CA PHE A 1107 26.02 -44.98 15.74
C PHE A 1107 25.35 -45.97 14.77
N ARG A 1108 25.94 -46.16 13.58
CA ARG A 1108 25.26 -46.82 12.45
C ARG A 1108 25.11 -48.32 12.66
N ALA A 1109 26.10 -48.98 13.28
CA ALA A 1109 26.01 -50.41 13.58
C ALA A 1109 24.98 -50.72 14.71
N PRO A 1110 24.99 -50.04 15.88
CA PRO A 1110 23.94 -50.21 16.90
C PRO A 1110 22.52 -49.97 16.38
N TRP A 1111 22.31 -48.94 15.55
CA TRP A 1111 20.97 -48.62 15.04
C TRP A 1111 20.49 -49.62 13.97
N ARG A 1112 21.39 -50.13 13.12
CA ARG A 1112 21.05 -51.24 12.20
C ARG A 1112 20.69 -52.52 12.95
N ALA A 1113 21.31 -52.78 14.10
CA ALA A 1113 21.03 -53.96 14.92
C ALA A 1113 19.62 -53.98 15.55
N ILE A 1114 18.91 -52.83 15.60
CA ILE A 1114 17.49 -52.74 16.01
C ILE A 1114 16.52 -52.54 14.81
N GLY A 1115 17.00 -52.75 13.58
CA GLY A 1115 16.19 -52.76 12.35
C GLY A 1115 16.10 -51.43 11.59
N ALA A 1116 16.79 -50.36 12.03
CA ALA A 1116 16.79 -49.08 11.32
C ALA A 1116 17.68 -49.11 10.05
N THR A 1117 17.19 -48.49 8.98
CA THR A 1117 17.99 -48.16 7.80
C THR A 1117 18.71 -46.85 8.04
N VAL A 1118 20.05 -46.87 8.05
CA VAL A 1118 20.88 -45.68 8.31
C VAL A 1118 21.68 -45.31 7.05
N PRO A 1119 21.24 -44.31 6.25
CA PRO A 1119 21.93 -43.79 5.07
C PRO A 1119 23.29 -43.15 5.42
N PRO A 1120 24.07 -42.68 4.42
CA PRO A 1120 25.26 -41.87 4.68
C PRO A 1120 24.95 -40.61 5.49
N ILE A 1121 25.91 -40.18 6.31
CA ILE A 1121 25.79 -38.98 7.16
C ILE A 1121 25.80 -37.73 6.28
N GLU A 1122 24.94 -36.75 6.59
CA GLU A 1122 24.90 -35.48 5.88
C GLU A 1122 25.65 -34.36 6.63
N ASP A 1123 26.70 -33.81 6.01
CA ASP A 1123 27.25 -32.50 6.36
C ASP A 1123 26.32 -31.41 5.81
N VAL A 1124 25.48 -30.84 6.68
CA VAL A 1124 24.49 -29.83 6.29
C VAL A 1124 25.12 -28.49 5.91
N LEU A 1125 26.36 -28.21 6.33
CA LEU A 1125 27.10 -27.02 5.90
C LEU A 1125 27.60 -27.20 4.46
N ALA A 1126 28.16 -28.36 4.13
CA ALA A 1126 28.60 -28.69 2.79
C ALA A 1126 27.42 -28.76 1.80
N SER A 1127 26.31 -29.38 2.20
CA SER A 1127 25.07 -29.41 1.40
C SER A 1127 24.49 -28.00 1.18
N ALA A 1128 24.42 -27.16 2.22
CA ALA A 1128 23.91 -25.80 2.09
C ALA A 1128 24.79 -24.93 1.15
N ARG A 1129 26.12 -25.04 1.27
CA ARG A 1129 27.07 -24.34 0.36
C ARG A 1129 26.88 -24.78 -1.11
N ARG A 1130 26.82 -26.09 -1.38
CA ARG A 1130 26.57 -26.62 -2.74
C ARG A 1130 25.24 -26.15 -3.32
N ALA A 1131 24.23 -25.98 -2.48
CA ALA A 1131 22.90 -25.53 -2.88
C ALA A 1131 22.71 -24.00 -2.94
N GLY A 1132 23.74 -23.20 -2.57
CA GLY A 1132 23.64 -21.74 -2.49
C GLY A 1132 22.66 -21.24 -1.42
N ARG A 1133 22.43 -22.01 -0.35
CA ARG A 1133 21.45 -21.70 0.71
C ARG A 1133 22.15 -21.37 2.03
N ALA A 1134 21.46 -20.62 2.89
CA ALA A 1134 21.89 -20.48 4.28
C ALA A 1134 21.84 -21.84 4.99
N PRO A 1135 22.84 -22.18 5.83
CA PRO A 1135 22.83 -23.44 6.57
C PRO A 1135 21.70 -23.45 7.62
N PRO A 1136 21.11 -24.63 7.92
CA PRO A 1136 20.08 -24.74 8.96
C PRO A 1136 20.67 -24.41 10.34
N GLN A 1137 19.85 -23.84 11.22
CA GLN A 1137 20.20 -23.70 12.63
C GLN A 1137 20.12 -25.08 13.30
N GLY A 1138 21.26 -25.58 13.77
CA GLY A 1138 21.35 -26.84 14.50
C GLY A 1138 20.76 -26.77 15.90
N HIS A 1139 20.64 -27.93 16.54
CA HIS A 1139 20.21 -28.01 17.94
C HIS A 1139 21.41 -27.80 18.91
N PRO A 1140 21.21 -27.12 20.04
CA PRO A 1140 22.29 -26.88 21.03
C PRO A 1140 22.66 -28.14 21.84
N ALA A 1141 21.93 -29.24 21.66
CA ALA A 1141 22.19 -30.54 22.27
C ALA A 1141 21.87 -31.66 21.26
N PRO A 1142 22.48 -32.85 21.38
CA PRO A 1142 22.20 -33.97 20.49
C PRO A 1142 20.71 -34.32 20.52
N THR A 1143 20.03 -34.18 19.38
CA THR A 1143 18.57 -34.23 19.30
C THR A 1143 18.12 -35.28 18.29
N ILE A 1144 17.15 -36.11 18.69
CA ILE A 1144 16.49 -37.08 17.81
C ILE A 1144 15.07 -36.57 17.55
N LEU A 1145 14.75 -36.31 16.28
CA LEU A 1145 13.47 -35.79 15.81
C LEU A 1145 12.67 -36.89 15.10
N PHE A 1146 11.49 -37.23 15.62
CA PHE A 1146 10.59 -38.19 14.99
C PHE A 1146 9.46 -37.48 14.23
N HIS A 1147 9.15 -37.94 13.02
CA HIS A 1147 8.20 -37.26 12.13
C HIS A 1147 6.73 -37.61 12.38
N SER A 1148 6.44 -38.68 13.12
CA SER A 1148 5.08 -39.12 13.46
C SER A 1148 5.07 -39.89 14.79
N ALA A 1149 3.95 -39.85 15.52
CA ALA A 1149 3.88 -40.32 16.91
C ALA A 1149 4.14 -41.83 17.08
N ASP A 1150 3.87 -42.63 16.05
CA ASP A 1150 4.21 -44.06 15.97
C ASP A 1150 5.72 -44.32 16.01
N LEU A 1151 6.55 -43.37 15.54
CA LEU A 1151 8.00 -43.48 15.51
C LEU A 1151 8.68 -43.11 16.84
N GLN A 1152 7.93 -42.61 17.83
CA GLN A 1152 8.48 -42.20 19.14
C GLN A 1152 9.24 -43.34 19.82
N ARG A 1153 8.70 -44.57 19.83
CA ARG A 1153 9.35 -45.74 20.46
C ARG A 1153 10.67 -46.10 19.78
N CYS A 1154 10.75 -45.95 18.45
CA CYS A 1154 12.00 -46.14 17.73
C CYS A 1154 13.02 -45.04 18.09
N ALA A 1155 12.60 -43.78 18.15
CA ALA A 1155 13.48 -42.68 18.55
C ALA A 1155 14.03 -42.84 19.99
N GLU A 1156 13.22 -43.36 20.92
CA GLU A 1156 13.64 -43.73 22.27
C GLU A 1156 14.62 -44.92 22.27
N ALA A 1157 14.43 -45.93 21.41
CA ALA A 1157 15.36 -47.05 21.25
C ALA A 1157 16.71 -46.63 20.63
N LEU A 1158 16.71 -45.70 19.65
CA LEU A 1158 17.92 -45.12 19.07
C LEU A 1158 18.75 -44.38 20.13
N ALA A 1159 18.09 -43.63 21.03
CA ALA A 1159 18.73 -42.92 22.14
C ALA A 1159 19.33 -43.85 23.22
N GLN A 1160 18.85 -45.09 23.33
CA GLN A 1160 19.34 -46.07 24.30
C GLN A 1160 20.48 -46.95 23.75
N THR A 1161 20.52 -47.17 22.43
CA THR A 1161 21.48 -48.07 21.76
C THR A 1161 22.79 -47.40 21.37
N ALA A 1162 22.82 -46.07 21.20
CA ALA A 1162 24.04 -45.31 20.97
C ALA A 1162 24.13 -44.15 21.98
N ARG A 1163 25.32 -43.86 22.52
CA ARG A 1163 25.56 -42.66 23.34
C ARG A 1163 26.02 -41.49 22.46
N PRO A 1164 25.57 -40.25 22.72
CA PRO A 1164 26.04 -39.09 21.97
C PRO A 1164 27.48 -38.74 22.39
N PRO A 1165 28.21 -37.91 21.61
CA PRO A 1165 29.60 -37.57 21.90
C PRO A 1165 29.74 -36.68 23.16
N ALA A 1166 28.74 -35.85 23.44
CA ALA A 1166 28.62 -35.02 24.62
C ALA A 1166 27.15 -34.87 25.04
N GLY A 1167 26.87 -34.83 26.35
CA GLY A 1167 25.53 -34.63 26.88
C GLY A 1167 24.64 -35.88 26.87
N ARG A 1168 23.32 -35.68 26.78
CA ARG A 1168 22.30 -36.73 26.65
C ARG A 1168 21.44 -36.46 25.41
N TRP A 1169 20.95 -37.51 24.77
CA TRP A 1169 19.98 -37.39 23.68
C TRP A 1169 18.70 -36.72 24.16
N VAL A 1170 18.18 -35.78 23.37
CA VAL A 1170 16.86 -35.18 23.57
C VAL A 1170 15.93 -35.65 22.45
N VAL A 1171 14.97 -36.50 22.78
CA VAL A 1171 13.98 -37.02 21.82
C VAL A 1171 12.79 -36.07 21.74
N LYS A 1172 12.39 -35.67 20.53
CA LYS A 1172 11.33 -34.68 20.28
C LYS A 1172 10.51 -35.01 19.03
N ALA A 1173 9.24 -34.62 19.02
CA ALA A 1173 8.43 -34.64 17.80
C ALA A 1173 8.86 -33.52 16.84
N LEU A 1174 8.72 -33.74 15.53
CA LEU A 1174 8.90 -32.72 14.51
C LEU A 1174 7.94 -31.52 14.75
N PRO A 1175 8.41 -30.26 14.74
CA PRO A 1175 7.56 -29.09 14.89
C PRO A 1175 6.44 -29.02 13.84
N VAL A 1176 5.24 -28.63 14.26
CA VAL A 1176 3.99 -28.61 13.45
C VAL A 1176 4.10 -27.77 12.16
N GLY A 1177 5.07 -26.85 12.08
CA GLY A 1177 5.34 -26.04 10.88
C GLY A 1177 6.26 -26.69 9.83
N LEU A 1178 6.81 -27.89 10.08
CA LEU A 1178 7.70 -28.60 9.16
C LEU A 1178 6.99 -29.82 8.54
N LYS A 1179 7.29 -30.09 7.26
CA LYS A 1179 6.64 -31.17 6.51
C LYS A 1179 7.18 -32.53 6.94
N ALA A 1180 6.42 -33.25 7.76
CA ALA A 1180 6.70 -34.62 8.14
C ALA A 1180 6.86 -35.55 6.92
N GLN A 1181 7.79 -36.50 7.03
CA GLN A 1181 7.94 -37.62 6.10
C GLN A 1181 7.68 -38.93 6.86
N PRO A 1182 6.75 -39.80 6.40
CA PRO A 1182 6.50 -41.09 7.04
C PRO A 1182 7.74 -41.96 7.16
N GLY A 1183 7.82 -42.77 8.22
CA GLY A 1183 8.93 -43.72 8.43
C GLY A 1183 10.32 -43.08 8.57
N THR A 1184 10.40 -41.79 8.94
CA THR A 1184 11.66 -41.04 8.98
C THR A 1184 11.93 -40.47 10.38
N VAL A 1185 13.19 -40.59 10.81
CA VAL A 1185 13.75 -39.98 12.02
C VAL A 1185 15.02 -39.22 11.62
N GLU A 1186 15.20 -38.02 12.16
CA GLU A 1186 16.40 -37.20 11.98
C GLU A 1186 17.21 -37.14 13.27
N VAL A 1187 18.55 -37.19 13.17
CA VAL A 1187 19.46 -37.15 14.31
C VAL A 1187 20.49 -36.05 14.10
N TRP A 1188 20.32 -34.98 14.86
CA TRP A 1188 21.13 -33.78 14.77
C TRP A 1188 22.20 -33.79 15.87
N LEU A 1189 23.47 -33.79 15.47
CA LEU A 1189 24.57 -33.49 16.40
C LEU A 1189 24.71 -31.98 16.60
N PRO A 1190 25.06 -31.51 17.82
CA PRO A 1190 25.30 -30.10 18.07
C PRO A 1190 26.58 -29.66 17.34
N ARG A 1191 26.59 -28.42 16.86
CA ARG A 1191 27.77 -27.84 16.21
C ARG A 1191 28.91 -27.70 17.23
N ALA A 1192 30.08 -28.26 16.93
CA ALA A 1192 31.25 -28.13 17.78
C ALA A 1192 31.63 -26.64 18.02
N ALA A 1193 31.85 -26.26 19.29
CA ALA A 1193 32.04 -24.87 19.73
C ALA A 1193 33.37 -24.20 19.29
N LEU A 1194 34.17 -24.86 18.44
CA LEU A 1194 35.48 -24.37 18.01
C LEU A 1194 35.47 -23.44 16.78
N TYR A 1195 34.29 -22.91 16.40
CA TYR A 1195 34.13 -21.86 15.37
C TYR A 1195 33.01 -20.87 15.74
N GLU A 1196 32.98 -20.41 17.00
CA GLU A 1196 32.11 -19.33 17.49
C GLU A 1196 32.82 -17.96 17.50
N THR A 1197 33.32 -17.51 16.35
CA THR A 1197 33.87 -16.14 16.18
C THR A 1197 33.13 -15.26 15.17
N ASP A 1198 32.16 -15.79 14.41
CA ASP A 1198 31.44 -15.04 13.36
C ASP A 1198 29.90 -15.11 13.45
N ALA A 1199 29.33 -15.66 14.53
CA ALA A 1199 27.90 -15.97 14.62
C ALA A 1199 27.03 -14.99 15.46
N GLU A 1200 27.61 -14.12 16.30
CA GLU A 1200 26.83 -13.13 17.09
C GLU A 1200 26.54 -11.82 16.33
N ALA A 1201 27.11 -11.60 15.14
CA ALA A 1201 26.98 -10.34 14.41
C ALA A 1201 25.67 -10.15 13.61
N ARG A 1202 24.67 -11.06 13.70
CA ARG A 1202 23.48 -11.05 12.81
C ARG A 1202 22.10 -11.34 13.43
N SER A 1203 21.93 -11.29 14.76
CA SER A 1203 20.60 -11.33 15.40
C SER A 1203 20.36 -10.16 16.35
N GLY A 1204 20.23 -8.96 15.76
CA GLY A 1204 19.85 -7.72 16.45
C GLY A 1204 19.12 -6.76 15.51
N ARG A 1205 17.84 -7.06 15.21
CA ARG A 1205 16.88 -6.18 14.54
C ARG A 1205 15.49 -6.43 15.10
#